data_AF-A0A0D0VQB2-F1
#
_entry.id   AF-A0A0D0VQB2-F1
#
_cell.length_a   1.000
_cell.length_b   1.000
_cell.length_c   1.000
_cell.angle_alpha   90.00
_cell.angle_beta   90.00
_cell.angle_gamma   90.00
#
_symmetry.space_group_name_H-M   'P 1'
#
loop_
_entity.id
_entity.type
_entity.pdbx_description
1 polymer ?
#
loop_
_entity_poly.entity_id
_entity_poly.type
_entity_poly.pdbx_seq_one_letter_code
_entity_poly.pdbx_strand_id
1 'polypeptide(L)'
;MPAAVRERSPSSPSGRATKKSRNNTERAVLSSINHPLAEQVAAYREKYVNAAPFKHAVLSDLLSDDLLEGVVEESKKFGMRGEEGSLPGWGWEQKETDIYKIQQTPDLSSLSPEHLPDETLEALPLLTRLKDALYSQEFRNLVRQVTGCGPLSGTKTDLSAALYSKGSHLLLHDDSISTRLISYILYLPYSIEDAPESKNVALQRSANGKFLKGWDPAWGGSLELFPVEAGEEVGPPSVKRFAKVSATWGQIVFFEVQPGRSYHSVEEVVIDEGRRRFSVSGWFHRPVEGEEGYAPIDKEKEQMQLSSLAQITAAPSAPFTSYNTPPPAGIKPSDIAFLSNYLSPSYLTAATLERLSGQFVEASEIVLHNFLQPELAAKLKAETEGVDKKDQASFEGVIPPQELGEGDGWIIQGPSSKHRYLSLTSLTTSTPIVQSIHNVLFPSEAFRAWLSVVSSLAPTGHRNEARRFRNGLDYTLANGEGKDGDARLDVSLGMTWWADVPAGSDQEDALVENGGWEAYLAAPDEDEDPTVYQSSMAKKAAKEHSQEAKESNGKKSEEPKPHANGSSEKKDGPSISIGGQELEFDPDQFSPSDFDSDSEVDDEDDGPLLTQPVAFNRLLLVLRDPGVMKFVKYLGANAPGSRWDVTGEFEVGVLEEEPAEEGAPQAEGSGEVKADA
;
A
#
# COMPACT_ATOMS: atom_id res chain seq x y z
N MET A 1 -47.93 -64.65 -28.37
CA MET A 1 -49.24 -64.17 -27.91
C MET A 1 -49.09 -63.71 -26.46
N PRO A 2 -49.50 -62.49 -26.09
CA PRO A 2 -48.98 -61.20 -26.52
C PRO A 2 -48.18 -60.49 -25.40
N ALA A 3 -47.32 -59.56 -25.82
CA ALA A 3 -46.62 -58.61 -24.96
C ALA A 3 -47.64 -57.60 -24.39
N ALA A 4 -47.59 -57.37 -23.08
CA ALA A 4 -48.35 -56.33 -22.41
C ALA A 4 -47.73 -54.95 -22.70
N VAL A 5 -48.52 -54.08 -23.30
CA VAL A 5 -48.24 -52.67 -23.53
C VAL A 5 -48.19 -51.97 -22.16
N ARG A 6 -47.06 -51.34 -21.83
CA ARG A 6 -46.96 -50.37 -20.73
C ARG A 6 -47.21 -48.97 -21.31
N GLU A 7 -48.20 -48.28 -20.75
CA GLU A 7 -48.60 -46.93 -21.15
C GLU A 7 -47.45 -45.92 -20.96
N ARG A 8 -47.30 -45.01 -21.94
CA ARG A 8 -46.46 -43.81 -21.79
C ARG A 8 -47.10 -42.88 -20.77
N SER A 9 -46.36 -42.56 -19.71
CA SER A 9 -46.67 -41.42 -18.83
C SER A 9 -46.62 -40.11 -19.63
N PRO A 10 -47.53 -39.15 -19.38
CA PRO A 10 -47.54 -37.87 -20.08
C PRO A 10 -46.33 -37.03 -19.67
N SER A 11 -45.70 -36.40 -20.65
CA SER A 11 -44.65 -35.40 -20.48
C SER A 11 -45.15 -34.24 -19.60
N SER A 12 -44.48 -33.98 -18.48
CA SER A 12 -44.72 -32.84 -17.60
C SER A 12 -44.51 -31.50 -18.32
N PRO A 13 -45.30 -30.45 -18.02
CA PRO A 13 -45.18 -29.14 -18.65
C PRO A 13 -44.07 -28.30 -17.99
N SER A 14 -42.80 -28.74 -18.06
CA SER A 14 -41.67 -28.01 -17.45
C SER A 14 -41.26 -26.74 -18.21
N GLY A 15 -41.67 -26.59 -19.48
CA GLY A 15 -41.29 -25.43 -20.31
C GLY A 15 -42.10 -24.15 -20.08
N ARG A 16 -43.26 -24.22 -19.38
CA ARG A 16 -44.16 -23.06 -19.23
C ARG A 16 -43.92 -22.28 -17.92
N ALA A 17 -43.47 -22.96 -16.86
CA ALA A 17 -43.12 -22.33 -15.58
C ALA A 17 -41.78 -21.59 -15.65
N THR A 18 -40.76 -22.19 -16.28
CA THR A 18 -39.44 -21.58 -16.50
C THR A 18 -39.50 -20.35 -17.41
N LYS A 19 -40.29 -20.39 -18.48
CA LYS A 19 -40.49 -19.23 -19.37
C LYS A 19 -41.25 -18.08 -18.70
N LYS A 20 -42.23 -18.38 -17.84
CA LYS A 20 -42.97 -17.36 -17.06
C LYS A 20 -42.11 -16.72 -15.97
N SER A 21 -41.28 -17.53 -15.30
CA SER A 21 -40.29 -17.05 -14.32
C SER A 21 -39.24 -16.15 -14.98
N ARG A 22 -38.65 -16.58 -16.10
CA ARG A 22 -37.69 -15.77 -16.88
C ARG A 22 -38.28 -14.44 -17.36
N ASN A 23 -39.50 -14.46 -17.90
CA ASN A 23 -40.20 -13.22 -18.31
C ASN A 23 -40.48 -12.27 -17.13
N ASN A 24 -40.72 -12.80 -15.92
CA ASN A 24 -40.91 -11.97 -14.73
C ASN A 24 -39.58 -11.35 -14.26
N THR A 25 -38.47 -12.11 -14.33
CA THR A 25 -37.13 -11.61 -14.02
C THR A 25 -36.70 -10.51 -14.99
N GLU A 26 -36.83 -10.73 -16.30
CA GLU A 26 -36.54 -9.71 -17.33
C GLU A 26 -37.39 -8.45 -17.13
N ARG A 27 -38.68 -8.60 -16.81
CA ARG A 27 -39.55 -7.46 -16.51
C ARG A 27 -39.13 -6.70 -15.26
N ALA A 28 -38.68 -7.40 -14.21
CA ALA A 28 -38.20 -6.79 -12.98
C ALA A 28 -36.88 -6.04 -13.20
N VAL A 29 -35.96 -6.59 -13.99
CA VAL A 29 -34.72 -5.92 -14.39
C VAL A 29 -35.02 -4.62 -15.14
N LEU A 30 -35.88 -4.69 -16.15
CA LEU A 30 -36.25 -3.52 -16.94
C LEU A 30 -36.99 -2.45 -16.11
N SER A 31 -37.85 -2.85 -15.18
CA SER A 31 -38.54 -1.90 -14.31
C SER A 31 -37.62 -1.23 -13.27
N SER A 32 -36.39 -1.71 -13.11
CA SER A 32 -35.39 -1.08 -12.23
C SER A 32 -34.62 0.05 -12.90
N ILE A 33 -34.66 0.16 -14.23
CA ILE A 33 -33.91 1.17 -14.97
C ILE A 33 -34.86 2.33 -15.28
N ASN A 34 -34.49 3.52 -14.82
CA ASN A 34 -35.16 4.74 -15.23
C ASN A 34 -34.57 5.19 -16.57
N HIS A 35 -35.41 5.25 -17.61
CA HIS A 35 -34.97 5.66 -18.93
C HIS A 35 -34.99 7.18 -19.08
N PRO A 36 -33.83 7.85 -19.16
CA PRO A 36 -33.79 9.28 -19.40
C PRO A 36 -34.36 9.63 -20.78
N LEU A 37 -34.99 10.80 -20.87
CA LEU A 37 -35.45 11.36 -22.14
C LEU A 37 -34.25 11.68 -23.04
N ALA A 38 -34.47 11.72 -24.36
CA ALA A 38 -33.40 12.00 -25.34
C ALA A 38 -32.66 13.33 -25.06
N GLU A 39 -33.38 14.35 -24.60
CA GLU A 39 -32.79 15.64 -24.21
C GLU A 39 -31.87 15.52 -22.98
N GLN A 40 -32.22 14.66 -22.01
CA GLN A 40 -31.37 14.39 -20.86
C GLN A 40 -30.11 13.62 -21.27
N VAL A 41 -30.25 12.63 -22.16
CA VAL A 41 -29.10 11.90 -22.72
C VAL A 41 -28.15 12.84 -23.47
N ALA A 42 -28.70 13.76 -24.27
CA ALA A 42 -27.90 14.77 -24.96
C ALA A 42 -27.16 15.69 -23.98
N ALA A 43 -27.81 16.13 -22.91
CA ALA A 43 -27.18 16.93 -21.87
C ALA A 43 -26.09 16.15 -21.12
N TYR A 44 -26.29 14.86 -20.83
CA TYR A 44 -25.25 14.02 -20.23
C TYR A 44 -24.04 13.87 -21.15
N ARG A 45 -24.27 13.67 -22.45
CA ARG A 45 -23.20 13.60 -23.46
C ARG A 45 -22.41 14.90 -23.54
N GLU A 46 -23.10 16.04 -23.55
CA GLU A 46 -22.45 17.36 -23.56
C GLU A 46 -21.57 17.55 -22.33
N LYS A 47 -22.08 17.22 -21.13
CA LYS A 47 -21.29 17.25 -19.89
C LYS A 47 -20.08 16.32 -19.95
N TYR A 48 -20.26 15.08 -20.42
CA TYR A 48 -19.19 14.09 -20.56
C TYR A 48 -18.06 14.58 -21.47
N VAL A 49 -18.39 15.14 -22.64
CA VAL A 49 -17.40 15.61 -23.62
C VAL A 49 -16.61 16.81 -23.10
N ASN A 50 -17.24 17.68 -22.30
CA ASN A 50 -16.62 18.88 -21.75
C ASN A 50 -15.99 18.66 -20.36
N ALA A 51 -16.04 17.44 -19.82
CA ALA A 51 -15.52 17.13 -18.51
C ALA A 51 -13.98 17.12 -18.50
N ALA A 52 -13.39 17.62 -17.42
CA ALA A 52 -11.95 17.69 -17.18
C ALA A 52 -11.62 17.06 -15.82
N PRO A 53 -10.43 16.45 -15.64
CA PRO A 53 -9.27 16.46 -16.54
C PRO A 53 -9.35 15.45 -17.70
N PHE A 54 -10.25 14.47 -17.61
CA PHE A 54 -10.61 13.57 -18.70
C PHE A 54 -12.14 13.41 -18.75
N LYS A 55 -12.63 12.83 -19.84
CA LYS A 55 -14.07 12.67 -20.07
C LYS A 55 -14.67 11.71 -19.05
N HIS A 56 -15.58 12.22 -18.24
CA HIS A 56 -16.32 11.46 -17.25
C HIS A 56 -17.75 11.99 -17.16
N ALA A 57 -18.69 11.10 -16.87
CA ALA A 57 -20.09 11.45 -16.73
C ALA A 57 -20.52 11.21 -15.29
N VAL A 58 -21.31 12.13 -14.75
CA VAL A 58 -21.93 12.03 -13.43
C VAL A 58 -23.44 12.09 -13.62
N LEU A 59 -24.12 10.98 -13.39
CA LEU A 59 -25.56 10.82 -13.61
C LEU A 59 -26.24 10.40 -12.31
N SER A 60 -27.48 10.83 -12.13
CA SER A 60 -28.33 10.47 -10.99
C SER A 60 -29.64 9.88 -11.50
N ASP A 61 -30.37 9.19 -10.61
CA ASP A 61 -31.72 8.71 -10.85
C ASP A 61 -31.85 7.71 -12.01
N LEU A 62 -30.79 6.95 -12.35
CA LEU A 62 -30.83 5.94 -13.41
C LEU A 62 -31.41 4.59 -12.97
N LEU A 63 -31.40 4.33 -11.66
CA LEU A 63 -31.90 3.09 -11.06
C LEU A 63 -32.97 3.43 -10.02
N SER A 64 -33.98 2.57 -9.92
CA SER A 64 -35.09 2.76 -8.98
C SER A 64 -34.62 2.68 -7.51
N ASP A 65 -35.08 3.59 -6.67
CA ASP A 65 -34.78 3.59 -5.23
C ASP A 65 -35.18 2.27 -4.52
N ASP A 66 -36.25 1.60 -4.97
CA ASP A 66 -36.65 0.27 -4.48
C ASP A 66 -35.53 -0.78 -4.60
N LEU A 67 -34.88 -0.83 -5.76
CA LEU A 67 -33.73 -1.70 -5.99
C LEU A 67 -32.55 -1.26 -5.13
N LEU A 68 -32.21 0.03 -5.14
CA LEU A 68 -31.02 0.54 -4.48
C LEU A 68 -31.08 0.39 -2.96
N GLU A 69 -32.22 0.73 -2.34
CA GLU A 69 -32.42 0.56 -0.91
C GLU A 69 -32.39 -0.91 -0.50
N GLY A 70 -32.95 -1.79 -1.34
CA GLY A 70 -32.94 -3.21 -1.06
C GLY A 70 -31.55 -3.85 -1.22
N VAL A 71 -30.71 -3.37 -2.14
CA VAL A 71 -29.29 -3.78 -2.23
C VAL A 71 -28.52 -3.39 -0.96
N VAL A 72 -28.77 -2.20 -0.39
CA VAL A 72 -28.20 -1.80 0.90
C VAL A 72 -28.69 -2.68 2.05
N GLU A 73 -29.96 -3.07 2.04
CA GLU A 73 -30.49 -3.99 3.06
C GLU A 73 -29.91 -5.41 2.93
N GLU A 74 -29.63 -5.88 1.72
CA GLU A 74 -28.91 -7.14 1.50
C GLU A 74 -27.46 -7.06 1.97
N SER A 75 -26.76 -5.95 1.72
CA SER A 75 -25.34 -5.80 2.08
C SER A 75 -25.08 -5.86 3.59
N LYS A 76 -26.07 -5.47 4.41
CA LYS A 76 -26.04 -5.62 5.87
C LYS A 76 -26.02 -7.08 6.33
N LYS A 77 -26.37 -8.05 5.47
CA LYS A 77 -26.40 -9.49 5.78
C LYS A 77 -25.13 -10.23 5.39
N PHE A 78 -24.20 -9.59 4.68
CA PHE A 78 -23.06 -10.30 4.08
C PHE A 78 -22.16 -10.96 5.13
N GLY A 79 -21.92 -10.30 6.27
CA GLY A 79 -20.93 -10.75 7.26
C GLY A 79 -19.50 -10.74 6.70
N MET A 80 -18.51 -11.10 7.52
CA MET A 80 -17.15 -11.36 7.03
C MET A 80 -17.12 -12.75 6.40
N ARG A 81 -16.58 -12.86 5.19
CA ARG A 81 -16.62 -14.09 4.40
C ARG A 81 -15.87 -15.22 5.12
N GLY A 82 -16.56 -16.33 5.33
CA GLY A 82 -16.00 -17.52 5.97
C GLY A 82 -16.12 -17.53 7.49
N GLU A 83 -16.61 -16.45 8.11
CA GLU A 83 -16.93 -16.42 9.53
C GLU A 83 -18.32 -17.00 9.82
N GLU A 84 -18.53 -17.42 11.07
CA GLU A 84 -19.81 -17.94 11.53
C GLU A 84 -20.94 -16.91 11.33
N GLY A 85 -22.02 -17.33 10.68
CA GLY A 85 -23.16 -16.46 10.36
C GLY A 85 -23.04 -15.70 9.02
N SER A 86 -21.93 -15.85 8.29
CA SER A 86 -21.83 -15.37 6.90
C SER A 86 -22.48 -16.33 5.89
N LEU A 87 -22.80 -15.83 4.69
CA LEU A 87 -23.35 -16.65 3.62
C LEU A 87 -22.25 -17.56 3.02
N PRO A 88 -22.52 -18.84 2.75
CA PRO A 88 -21.52 -19.74 2.16
C PRO A 88 -20.92 -19.18 0.86
N GLY A 89 -19.59 -19.02 0.84
CA GLY A 89 -18.85 -18.51 -0.31
C GLY A 89 -18.95 -17.01 -0.55
N TRP A 90 -19.74 -16.27 0.23
CA TRP A 90 -20.04 -14.85 0.03
C TRP A 90 -19.85 -14.04 1.33
N GLY A 91 -19.48 -12.78 1.20
CA GLY A 91 -19.27 -11.90 2.36
C GLY A 91 -18.31 -10.78 2.05
N TRP A 92 -18.02 -9.96 3.05
CA TRP A 92 -16.96 -8.97 3.01
C TRP A 92 -15.60 -9.64 3.20
N GLU A 93 -14.63 -9.20 2.42
CA GLU A 93 -13.22 -9.55 2.56
C GLU A 93 -12.46 -8.24 2.79
N GLN A 94 -11.76 -8.14 3.92
CA GLN A 94 -10.86 -7.01 4.19
C GLN A 94 -9.67 -7.15 3.27
N LYS A 95 -9.36 -6.10 2.50
CA LYS A 95 -8.19 -6.06 1.64
C LYS A 95 -7.37 -4.81 1.91
N GLU A 96 -6.10 -5.01 2.19
CA GLU A 96 -5.14 -3.94 2.44
C GLU A 96 -3.81 -4.26 1.75
N THR A 97 -3.32 -3.30 0.96
CA THR A 97 -2.09 -3.39 0.17
C THR A 97 -1.33 -2.08 0.28
N ASP A 98 -0.26 -1.87 -0.47
CA ASP A 98 0.35 -0.54 -0.61
C ASP A 98 -0.65 0.51 -1.14
N ILE A 99 -1.50 0.15 -2.11
CA ILE A 99 -2.37 1.09 -2.84
C ILE A 99 -3.79 1.27 -2.26
N TYR A 100 -4.31 0.35 -1.45
CA TYR A 100 -5.67 0.51 -0.88
C TYR A 100 -5.85 -0.10 0.51
N LYS A 101 -6.96 0.29 1.15
CA LYS A 101 -7.55 -0.36 2.33
C LYS A 101 -9.07 -0.33 2.15
N ILE A 102 -9.70 -1.48 1.87
CA ILE A 102 -11.15 -1.56 1.55
C ILE A 102 -11.74 -2.89 2.02
N GLN A 103 -13.06 -2.93 2.22
CA GLN A 103 -13.81 -4.19 2.29
C GLN A 103 -14.50 -4.43 0.95
N GLN A 104 -14.36 -5.63 0.40
CA GLN A 104 -14.88 -5.96 -0.92
C GLN A 104 -15.56 -7.33 -0.91
N THR A 105 -16.62 -7.48 -1.70
CA THR A 105 -17.21 -8.80 -1.96
C THR A 105 -16.39 -9.58 -3.01
N PRO A 106 -16.61 -10.90 -3.15
CA PRO A 106 -16.28 -11.58 -4.40
C PRO A 106 -16.92 -10.87 -5.60
N ASP A 107 -16.38 -11.14 -6.79
CA ASP A 107 -16.92 -10.63 -8.05
C ASP A 107 -18.38 -11.09 -8.23
N LEU A 108 -19.29 -10.18 -8.56
CA LEU A 108 -20.72 -10.48 -8.69
C LEU A 108 -21.03 -11.36 -9.92
N SER A 109 -20.10 -11.54 -10.85
CA SER A 109 -20.18 -12.60 -11.87
C SER A 109 -20.34 -13.99 -11.24
N SER A 110 -19.79 -14.20 -10.05
CA SER A 110 -19.96 -15.42 -9.26
C SER A 110 -21.38 -15.62 -8.72
N LEU A 111 -22.28 -14.63 -8.81
CA LEU A 111 -23.72 -14.80 -8.51
C LEU A 111 -24.38 -15.66 -9.58
N SER A 112 -24.08 -16.96 -9.56
CA SER A 112 -24.59 -18.00 -10.44
C SER A 112 -24.55 -19.37 -9.73
N PRO A 113 -25.42 -20.31 -10.13
CA PRO A 113 -25.43 -21.68 -9.57
C PRO A 113 -24.15 -22.48 -9.80
N GLU A 114 -23.27 -22.02 -10.71
CA GLU A 114 -21.98 -22.66 -10.98
C GLU A 114 -20.94 -22.34 -9.90
N HIS A 115 -21.08 -21.23 -9.19
CA HIS A 115 -20.06 -20.70 -8.28
C HIS A 115 -20.53 -20.60 -6.82
N LEU A 116 -21.84 -20.46 -6.58
CA LEU A 116 -22.41 -20.29 -5.25
C LEU A 116 -23.60 -21.24 -5.01
N PRO A 117 -23.82 -21.69 -3.77
CA PRO A 117 -24.95 -22.56 -3.43
C PRO A 117 -26.29 -21.79 -3.46
N ASP A 118 -27.39 -22.54 -3.64
CA ASP A 118 -28.74 -21.99 -3.76
C ASP A 118 -29.13 -21.10 -2.58
N GLU A 119 -28.76 -21.46 -1.35
CA GLU A 119 -29.01 -20.66 -0.14
C GLU A 119 -28.43 -19.24 -0.25
N THR A 120 -27.19 -19.12 -0.75
CA THR A 120 -26.53 -17.82 -0.95
C THR A 120 -27.22 -17.03 -2.06
N LEU A 121 -27.60 -17.67 -3.15
CA LEU A 121 -28.28 -17.00 -4.27
C LEU A 121 -29.68 -16.52 -3.89
N GLU A 122 -30.43 -17.31 -3.12
CA GLU A 122 -31.74 -16.95 -2.60
C GLU A 122 -31.68 -15.79 -1.59
N ALA A 123 -30.54 -15.59 -0.94
CA ALA A 123 -30.30 -14.49 -0.02
C ALA A 123 -29.93 -13.16 -0.70
N LEU A 124 -29.54 -13.18 -1.99
CA LEU A 124 -29.00 -12.04 -2.75
C LEU A 124 -29.81 -11.67 -4.03
N PRO A 125 -31.16 -11.68 -4.01
CA PRO A 125 -31.95 -11.44 -5.21
C PRO A 125 -31.83 -10.01 -5.76
N LEU A 126 -31.66 -8.99 -4.91
CA LEU A 126 -31.58 -7.60 -5.36
C LEU A 126 -30.19 -7.24 -5.87
N LEU A 127 -29.13 -7.78 -5.26
CA LEU A 127 -27.78 -7.66 -5.82
C LEU A 127 -27.67 -8.33 -7.19
N THR A 128 -28.29 -9.50 -7.36
CA THR A 128 -28.39 -10.18 -8.66
C THR A 128 -29.17 -9.34 -9.67
N ARG A 129 -30.33 -8.78 -9.27
CA ARG A 129 -31.13 -7.89 -10.12
C ARG A 129 -30.37 -6.61 -10.51
N LEU A 130 -29.55 -6.06 -9.62
CA LEU A 130 -28.68 -4.91 -9.90
C LEU A 130 -27.62 -5.25 -10.95
N LYS A 131 -26.92 -6.38 -10.81
CA LYS A 131 -25.97 -6.87 -11.81
C LYS A 131 -26.63 -6.96 -13.18
N ASP A 132 -27.77 -7.67 -13.25
CA ASP A 132 -28.48 -7.90 -14.51
C ASP A 132 -28.97 -6.59 -15.14
N ALA A 133 -29.38 -5.60 -14.32
CA ALA A 133 -29.77 -4.28 -14.78
C ALA A 133 -28.60 -3.49 -15.38
N LEU A 134 -27.45 -3.45 -14.69
CA LEU A 134 -26.25 -2.73 -15.15
C LEU A 134 -25.70 -3.31 -16.47
N TYR A 135 -25.79 -4.63 -16.67
CA TYR A 135 -25.30 -5.30 -17.88
C TYR A 135 -26.38 -5.54 -18.96
N SER A 136 -27.63 -5.13 -18.69
CA SER A 136 -28.71 -5.17 -19.67
C SER A 136 -28.36 -4.41 -20.95
N GLN A 137 -29.01 -4.79 -22.05
CA GLN A 137 -28.82 -4.12 -23.33
C GLN A 137 -29.22 -2.64 -23.26
N GLU A 138 -30.27 -2.35 -22.50
CA GLU A 138 -30.82 -1.02 -22.27
C GLU A 138 -29.81 -0.12 -21.57
N PHE A 139 -29.20 -0.60 -20.48
CA PHE A 139 -28.22 0.19 -19.72
C PHE A 139 -26.92 0.38 -20.51
N ARG A 140 -26.42 -0.69 -21.16
CA ARG A 140 -25.25 -0.57 -22.07
C ARG A 140 -25.51 0.41 -23.21
N ASN A 141 -26.71 0.44 -23.77
CA ASN A 141 -27.08 1.42 -24.80
C ASN A 141 -27.09 2.86 -24.27
N LEU A 142 -27.53 3.08 -23.03
CA LEU A 142 -27.43 4.40 -22.40
C LEU A 142 -25.97 4.84 -22.25
N VAL A 143 -25.09 3.97 -21.74
CA VAL A 143 -23.65 4.24 -21.63
C VAL A 143 -23.07 4.58 -23.00
N ARG A 144 -23.37 3.80 -24.04
CA ARG A 144 -22.96 4.04 -25.43
C ARG A 144 -23.39 5.41 -25.94
N GLN A 145 -24.63 5.82 -25.67
CA GLN A 145 -25.17 7.10 -26.13
C GLN A 145 -24.47 8.29 -25.45
N VAL A 146 -24.18 8.17 -24.15
CA VAL A 146 -23.50 9.23 -23.39
C VAL A 146 -22.02 9.32 -23.75
N THR A 147 -21.29 8.20 -23.76
CA THR A 147 -19.83 8.22 -23.93
C THR A 147 -19.37 8.18 -25.39
N GLY A 148 -20.14 7.50 -26.26
CA GLY A 148 -19.70 7.20 -27.62
C GLY A 148 -18.65 6.09 -27.74
N CYS A 149 -18.42 5.28 -26.70
CA CYS A 149 -17.38 4.24 -26.64
C CYS A 149 -17.57 3.04 -27.60
N GLY A 150 -18.66 2.98 -28.36
CA GLY A 150 -18.96 1.83 -29.21
C GLY A 150 -19.53 0.64 -28.42
N PRO A 151 -19.69 -0.54 -29.04
CA PRO A 151 -20.34 -1.69 -28.41
C PRO A 151 -19.63 -2.16 -27.13
N LEU A 152 -20.43 -2.61 -26.16
CA LEU A 152 -19.97 -3.09 -24.85
C LEU A 152 -20.45 -4.53 -24.65
N SER A 153 -19.59 -5.38 -24.08
CA SER A 153 -19.94 -6.75 -23.72
C SER A 153 -21.11 -6.81 -22.75
N GLY A 154 -22.06 -7.71 -23.00
CA GLY A 154 -23.16 -8.01 -22.08
C GLY A 154 -22.96 -9.30 -21.28
N THR A 155 -22.06 -10.16 -21.73
CA THR A 155 -21.79 -11.48 -21.13
C THR A 155 -20.59 -11.46 -20.19
N LYS A 156 -19.52 -10.75 -20.54
CA LYS A 156 -18.37 -10.50 -19.67
C LYS A 156 -18.73 -9.42 -18.65
N THR A 157 -19.20 -9.85 -17.48
CA THR A 157 -19.48 -8.99 -16.33
C THR A 157 -18.29 -8.95 -15.39
N ASP A 158 -17.89 -7.76 -14.95
CA ASP A 158 -16.80 -7.50 -13.99
C ASP A 158 -17.28 -6.39 -13.05
N LEU A 159 -17.69 -6.76 -11.84
CA LEU A 159 -18.17 -5.82 -10.84
C LEU A 159 -18.11 -6.41 -9.43
N SER A 160 -17.85 -5.56 -8.45
CA SER A 160 -17.79 -5.91 -7.04
C SER A 160 -18.55 -4.87 -6.20
N ALA A 161 -19.00 -5.27 -5.02
CA ALA A 161 -19.48 -4.34 -4.02
C ALA A 161 -18.32 -3.97 -3.09
N ALA A 162 -18.15 -2.68 -2.82
CA ALA A 162 -17.07 -2.15 -1.99
C ALA A 162 -17.62 -1.28 -0.87
N LEU A 163 -17.05 -1.46 0.32
CA LEU A 163 -17.40 -0.75 1.53
C LEU A 163 -16.17 -0.02 2.06
N TYR A 164 -16.26 1.31 2.09
CA TYR A 164 -15.23 2.17 2.65
C TYR A 164 -15.71 2.68 4.02
N SER A 165 -14.99 2.30 5.06
CA SER A 165 -15.12 2.78 6.44
C SER A 165 -13.99 3.75 6.78
N LYS A 166 -13.95 4.29 8.00
CA LYS A 166 -12.84 5.16 8.45
C LYS A 166 -11.47 4.55 8.14
N GLY A 167 -10.58 5.37 7.59
CA GLY A 167 -9.24 4.98 7.13
C GLY A 167 -9.20 4.26 5.77
N SER A 168 -10.36 3.84 5.23
CA SER A 168 -10.41 3.22 3.90
C SER A 168 -10.11 4.24 2.81
N HIS A 169 -9.28 3.84 1.85
CA HIS A 169 -8.80 4.67 0.75
C HIS A 169 -8.43 3.79 -0.45
N LEU A 170 -8.33 4.40 -1.63
CA LEU A 170 -7.73 3.79 -2.82
C LEU A 170 -6.90 4.86 -3.51
N LEU A 171 -5.58 4.65 -3.55
CA LEU A 171 -4.62 5.63 -4.07
C LEU A 171 -4.66 5.70 -5.59
N LEU A 172 -3.83 6.57 -6.17
CA LEU A 172 -3.94 6.94 -7.57
C LEU A 172 -3.62 5.76 -8.52
N HIS A 173 -4.54 5.49 -9.44
CA HIS A 173 -4.42 4.49 -10.50
C HIS A 173 -5.22 4.94 -11.73
N ASP A 174 -5.15 4.21 -12.85
CA ASP A 174 -5.81 4.59 -14.11
C ASP A 174 -6.79 3.55 -14.67
N ASP A 175 -7.00 2.43 -13.96
CA ASP A 175 -7.86 1.30 -14.34
C ASP A 175 -7.45 0.51 -15.59
N SER A 176 -6.25 0.75 -16.13
CA SER A 176 -5.77 0.22 -17.41
C SER A 176 -5.38 -1.25 -17.36
N ILE A 177 -6.39 -2.13 -17.32
CA ILE A 177 -6.21 -3.57 -17.25
C ILE A 177 -7.00 -4.26 -18.37
N SER A 178 -6.30 -5.10 -19.15
CA SER A 178 -6.89 -6.05 -20.10
C SER A 178 -7.88 -5.40 -21.09
N THR A 179 -9.15 -5.78 -21.00
CA THR A 179 -10.20 -5.51 -21.98
C THR A 179 -11.22 -4.49 -21.48
N ARG A 180 -10.93 -3.82 -20.37
CA ARG A 180 -11.78 -2.79 -19.78
C ARG A 180 -11.89 -1.62 -20.74
N LEU A 181 -13.10 -1.09 -20.92
CA LEU A 181 -13.37 0.05 -21.80
C LEU A 181 -14.00 1.22 -21.06
N ILE A 182 -14.98 0.94 -20.19
CA ILE A 182 -15.62 1.95 -19.34
C ILE A 182 -15.54 1.49 -17.90
N SER A 183 -14.94 2.30 -17.02
CA SER A 183 -15.04 2.14 -15.57
C SER A 183 -16.30 2.83 -15.07
N TYR A 184 -16.96 2.25 -14.06
CA TYR A 184 -18.10 2.88 -13.41
C TYR A 184 -18.15 2.64 -11.90
N ILE A 185 -18.78 3.58 -11.20
CA ILE A 185 -19.00 3.53 -9.75
C ILE A 185 -20.43 3.99 -9.46
N LEU A 186 -21.27 3.10 -8.93
CA LEU A 186 -22.59 3.41 -8.40
C LEU A 186 -22.49 3.66 -6.89
N TYR A 187 -22.86 4.85 -6.45
CA TYR A 187 -22.79 5.27 -5.06
C TYR A 187 -24.08 4.99 -4.29
N LEU A 188 -23.94 4.25 -3.19
CA LEU A 188 -25.02 3.91 -2.25
C LEU A 188 -24.64 4.24 -0.80
N PRO A 189 -24.08 5.44 -0.51
CA PRO A 189 -23.66 5.79 0.84
C PRO A 189 -24.86 5.81 1.79
N TYR A 190 -24.67 5.17 2.94
CA TYR A 190 -25.71 5.09 3.96
C TYR A 190 -25.14 5.26 5.37
N SER A 191 -26.00 5.66 6.29
CA SER A 191 -25.75 5.67 7.73
C SER A 191 -26.79 4.82 8.45
N ILE A 192 -26.44 4.24 9.59
CA ILE A 192 -27.41 3.61 10.50
C ILE A 192 -28.50 4.61 10.92
N GLU A 193 -29.65 4.10 11.34
CA GLU A 193 -30.85 4.90 11.63
C GLU A 193 -30.62 5.95 12.74
N ASP A 194 -29.82 5.60 13.74
CA ASP A 194 -29.47 6.39 14.91
C ASP A 194 -28.14 7.16 14.75
N ALA A 195 -27.59 7.22 13.53
CA ALA A 195 -26.38 7.99 13.26
C ALA A 195 -26.60 9.47 13.61
N PRO A 196 -25.58 10.17 14.16
CA PRO A 196 -25.68 11.59 14.45
C PRO A 196 -26.09 12.43 13.23
N GLU A 197 -26.71 13.57 13.46
CA GLU A 197 -27.02 14.50 12.37
C GLU A 197 -25.74 15.02 11.69
N SER A 198 -25.74 15.08 10.36
CA SER A 198 -24.68 15.75 9.60
C SER A 198 -24.80 17.27 9.80
N LYS A 199 -23.65 17.93 9.90
CA LYS A 199 -23.58 19.39 10.04
C LYS A 199 -23.92 20.13 8.75
N ASN A 200 -23.61 19.54 7.59
CA ASN A 200 -23.68 20.23 6.30
C ASN A 200 -24.81 19.74 5.38
N VAL A 201 -25.24 18.48 5.54
CA VAL A 201 -26.18 17.82 4.61
C VAL A 201 -27.30 17.12 5.36
N ALA A 202 -28.55 17.42 5.02
CA ALA A 202 -29.68 16.66 5.54
C ALA A 202 -29.74 15.27 4.87
N LEU A 203 -29.49 14.22 5.66
CA LEU A 203 -29.63 12.84 5.18
C LEU A 203 -31.11 12.47 5.02
N GLN A 204 -31.43 11.64 4.03
CA GLN A 204 -32.81 11.24 3.72
C GLN A 204 -33.11 9.87 4.32
N ARG A 205 -34.24 9.72 5.03
CA ARG A 205 -34.63 8.39 5.52
C ARG A 205 -35.03 7.46 4.37
N SER A 206 -34.57 6.22 4.41
CA SER A 206 -35.03 5.14 3.52
C SER A 206 -36.55 4.92 3.64
N ALA A 207 -37.16 4.38 2.60
CA ALA A 207 -38.61 4.16 2.54
C ALA A 207 -39.11 3.20 3.64
N ASN A 208 -38.28 2.23 4.02
CA ASN A 208 -38.59 1.29 5.11
C ASN A 208 -38.19 1.82 6.51
N GLY A 209 -37.56 2.99 6.59
CA GLY A 209 -37.18 3.65 7.84
C GLY A 209 -35.88 3.16 8.49
N LYS A 210 -35.21 2.13 7.96
CA LYS A 210 -34.13 1.39 8.66
C LYS A 210 -32.73 1.97 8.51
N PHE A 211 -32.55 2.98 7.67
CA PHE A 211 -31.27 3.67 7.47
C PHE A 211 -31.46 5.05 6.84
N LEU A 212 -30.39 5.84 6.85
CA LEU A 212 -30.32 7.17 6.24
C LEU A 212 -29.47 7.12 4.96
N LYS A 213 -29.98 7.70 3.88
CA LYS A 213 -29.39 7.84 2.55
C LYS A 213 -28.67 9.17 2.43
N GLY A 214 -27.47 9.14 1.85
CA GLY A 214 -26.69 10.34 1.54
C GLY A 214 -25.32 10.37 2.22
N TRP A 215 -24.55 11.40 1.88
CA TRP A 215 -23.18 11.56 2.32
C TRP A 215 -22.83 13.04 2.46
N ASP A 216 -22.10 13.40 3.51
CA ASP A 216 -21.49 14.70 3.64
C ASP A 216 -20.10 14.67 2.98
N PRO A 217 -19.80 15.55 2.01
CA PRO A 217 -18.46 15.61 1.42
C PRO A 217 -17.33 15.80 2.45
N ALA A 218 -17.61 16.40 3.62
CA ALA A 218 -16.63 16.55 4.70
C ALA A 218 -16.19 15.22 5.33
N TRP A 219 -16.88 14.11 5.03
CA TRP A 219 -16.51 12.77 5.51
C TRP A 219 -15.47 12.06 4.64
N GLY A 220 -15.02 12.70 3.55
CA GLY A 220 -14.09 12.10 2.60
C GLY A 220 -14.76 11.08 1.69
N GLY A 221 -14.01 10.13 1.12
CA GLY A 221 -14.56 9.12 0.20
C GLY A 221 -14.91 9.63 -1.20
N SER A 222 -14.54 10.86 -1.54
CA SER A 222 -14.75 11.45 -2.88
C SER A 222 -13.91 10.73 -3.94
N LEU A 223 -14.42 10.65 -5.15
CA LEU A 223 -13.60 10.31 -6.33
C LEU A 223 -12.76 11.53 -6.69
N GLU A 224 -11.44 11.43 -6.59
CA GLU A 224 -10.52 12.50 -6.98
C GLU A 224 -10.01 12.24 -8.41
N LEU A 225 -9.92 13.29 -9.22
CA LEU A 225 -9.52 13.21 -10.63
C LEU A 225 -8.23 13.98 -10.86
N PHE A 226 -7.27 13.36 -11.54
CA PHE A 226 -5.94 13.91 -11.73
C PHE A 226 -5.66 14.20 -13.21
N PRO A 227 -5.06 15.37 -13.53
CA PRO A 227 -4.60 15.66 -14.86
C PRO A 227 -3.24 14.98 -15.12
N VAL A 228 -2.95 14.74 -16.39
CA VAL A 228 -1.60 14.42 -16.84
C VAL A 228 -0.72 15.67 -16.69
N GLU A 229 0.53 15.51 -16.26
CA GLU A 229 1.49 16.61 -16.19
C GLU A 229 1.74 17.22 -17.57
N ALA A 230 2.17 18.49 -17.58
CA ALA A 230 2.46 19.26 -18.79
C ALA A 230 1.31 19.37 -19.83
N GLY A 231 0.09 18.90 -19.51
CA GLY A 231 -1.06 18.94 -20.40
C GLY A 231 -0.94 18.00 -21.60
N GLU A 232 -0.10 16.97 -21.51
CA GLU A 232 0.05 15.96 -22.55
C GLU A 232 -1.18 15.05 -22.64
N GLU A 233 -1.36 14.37 -23.78
CA GLU A 233 -2.48 13.45 -23.99
C GLU A 233 -2.34 12.15 -23.16
N VAL A 234 -1.11 11.73 -22.90
CA VAL A 234 -0.72 10.54 -22.13
C VAL A 234 0.58 10.87 -21.41
N GLY A 235 0.69 10.53 -20.12
CA GLY A 235 1.88 10.86 -19.34
C GLY A 235 1.76 10.50 -17.86
N PRO A 236 2.76 10.89 -17.04
CA PRO A 236 2.64 10.80 -15.59
C PRO A 236 1.55 11.76 -15.07
N PRO A 237 0.82 11.39 -14.01
CA PRO A 237 -0.17 12.27 -13.39
C PRO A 237 0.48 13.34 -12.52
N SER A 238 -0.21 14.47 -12.41
CA SER A 238 0.13 15.56 -11.49
C SER A 238 0.21 15.10 -10.02
N VAL A 239 1.08 15.76 -9.26
CA VAL A 239 1.16 15.64 -7.79
C VAL A 239 -0.11 16.11 -7.05
N LYS A 240 -0.93 16.94 -7.70
CA LYS A 240 -2.16 17.52 -7.14
C LYS A 240 -3.38 17.11 -7.97
N ARG A 241 -4.48 16.77 -7.28
CA ARG A 241 -5.77 16.51 -7.92
C ARG A 241 -6.32 17.79 -8.55
N PHE A 242 -7.06 17.64 -9.64
CA PHE A 242 -7.73 18.74 -10.33
C PHE A 242 -9.15 18.94 -9.83
N ALA A 243 -9.90 17.85 -9.63
CA ALA A 243 -11.31 17.90 -9.24
C ALA A 243 -11.70 16.75 -8.31
N LYS A 244 -12.87 16.88 -7.69
CA LYS A 244 -13.52 15.86 -6.87
C LYS A 244 -14.97 15.65 -7.29
N VAL A 245 -15.46 14.42 -7.18
CA VAL A 245 -16.86 14.05 -7.30
C VAL A 245 -17.30 13.40 -5.99
N SER A 246 -18.24 14.04 -5.28
CA SER A 246 -18.75 13.56 -4.00
C SER A 246 -19.66 12.34 -4.16
N ALA A 247 -19.49 11.33 -3.30
CA ALA A 247 -20.34 10.14 -3.29
C ALA A 247 -21.80 10.50 -2.94
N THR A 248 -22.69 10.54 -3.93
CA THR A 248 -24.10 10.92 -3.74
C THR A 248 -25.00 9.70 -3.90
N TRP A 249 -26.05 9.56 -3.08
CA TRP A 249 -26.98 8.43 -3.19
C TRP A 249 -27.55 8.27 -4.60
N GLY A 250 -27.49 7.05 -5.16
CA GLY A 250 -28.03 6.70 -6.46
C GLY A 250 -27.30 7.32 -7.66
N GLN A 251 -26.20 8.04 -7.41
CA GLN A 251 -25.35 8.58 -8.45
C GLN A 251 -24.48 7.49 -9.05
N ILE A 252 -24.40 7.44 -10.38
CA ILE A 252 -23.38 6.66 -11.08
C ILE A 252 -22.40 7.60 -11.77
N VAL A 253 -21.12 7.30 -11.61
CA VAL A 253 -20.04 7.92 -12.37
C VAL A 253 -19.50 6.89 -13.33
N PHE A 254 -19.23 7.28 -14.57
CA PHE A 254 -18.47 6.44 -15.50
C PHE A 254 -17.56 7.24 -16.41
N PHE A 255 -16.44 6.65 -16.79
CA PHE A 255 -15.43 7.24 -17.65
C PHE A 255 -14.76 6.16 -18.50
N GLU A 256 -14.17 6.60 -19.61
CA GLU A 256 -13.40 5.71 -20.48
C GLU A 256 -12.07 5.37 -19.82
N VAL A 257 -11.69 4.10 -19.86
CA VAL A 257 -10.37 3.64 -19.39
C VAL A 257 -9.33 4.04 -20.43
N GLN A 258 -8.45 4.95 -20.07
CA GLN A 258 -7.46 5.58 -20.94
C GLN A 258 -6.07 5.44 -20.30
N PRO A 259 -5.26 4.49 -20.76
CA PRO A 259 -3.92 4.24 -20.23
C PRO A 259 -3.03 5.49 -20.22
N GLY A 260 -2.51 5.80 -19.04
CA GLY A 260 -1.71 6.99 -18.78
C GLY A 260 -2.49 8.31 -18.83
N ARG A 261 -3.83 8.27 -18.63
CA ARG A 261 -4.67 9.48 -18.62
C ARG A 261 -5.81 9.45 -17.62
N SER A 262 -6.57 8.36 -17.50
CA SER A 262 -7.77 8.27 -16.62
C SER A 262 -7.42 8.13 -15.14
N TYR A 263 -6.46 8.92 -14.65
CA TYR A 263 -5.94 8.85 -13.30
C TYR A 263 -6.95 9.33 -12.26
N HIS A 264 -7.25 8.47 -11.30
CA HIS A 264 -8.20 8.76 -10.24
C HIS A 264 -7.87 7.99 -8.95
N SER A 265 -8.40 8.48 -7.84
CA SER A 265 -8.27 7.88 -6.51
C SER A 265 -9.60 8.00 -5.75
N VAL A 266 -9.72 7.28 -4.65
CA VAL A 266 -10.77 7.47 -3.65
C VAL A 266 -10.14 8.09 -2.41
N GLU A 267 -10.51 9.35 -2.13
CA GLU A 267 -10.13 10.06 -0.91
C GLU A 267 -10.45 9.23 0.33
N GLU A 268 -9.58 9.27 1.34
CA GLU A 268 -9.82 8.58 2.60
C GLU A 268 -11.17 8.94 3.22
N VAL A 269 -11.90 7.93 3.69
CA VAL A 269 -13.07 8.16 4.56
C VAL A 269 -12.58 8.45 5.97
N VAL A 270 -12.96 9.60 6.53
CA VAL A 270 -12.45 10.07 7.84
C VAL A 270 -13.45 9.98 8.98
N ILE A 271 -14.68 9.56 8.70
CA ILE A 271 -15.76 9.46 9.69
C ILE A 271 -15.99 8.00 10.12
N ASP A 272 -16.17 7.79 11.42
CA ASP A 272 -16.68 6.53 11.97
C ASP A 272 -17.79 6.82 12.97
N GLU A 273 -19.04 6.72 12.52
CA GLU A 273 -20.25 6.94 13.33
C GLU A 273 -21.40 6.10 12.78
N GLY A 274 -21.13 4.83 12.44
CA GLY A 274 -22.09 3.97 11.75
C GLY A 274 -22.41 4.42 10.32
N ARG A 275 -21.50 5.21 9.73
CA ARG A 275 -21.57 5.69 8.34
C ARG A 275 -20.73 4.81 7.45
N ARG A 276 -21.22 4.58 6.24
CA ARG A 276 -20.63 3.64 5.29
C ARG A 276 -20.69 4.23 3.89
N ARG A 277 -19.52 4.46 3.27
CA ARG A 277 -19.43 4.81 1.85
C ARG A 277 -19.45 3.51 1.05
N PHE A 278 -20.67 3.04 0.82
CA PHE A 278 -20.93 1.82 0.06
C PHE A 278 -21.10 2.14 -1.42
N SER A 279 -20.51 1.32 -2.28
CA SER A 279 -20.59 1.45 -3.73
C SER A 279 -20.58 0.10 -4.42
N VAL A 280 -21.15 0.05 -5.62
CA VAL A 280 -20.94 -1.05 -6.57
C VAL A 280 -20.17 -0.50 -7.74
N SER A 281 -18.96 -0.99 -7.97
CA SER A 281 -18.08 -0.55 -9.05
C SER A 281 -17.71 -1.71 -9.95
N GLY A 282 -17.37 -1.42 -11.20
CA GLY A 282 -17.03 -2.42 -12.19
C GLY A 282 -16.64 -1.83 -13.52
N TRP A 283 -16.48 -2.70 -14.51
CA TRP A 283 -16.06 -2.32 -15.85
C TRP A 283 -16.91 -2.93 -16.94
N PHE A 284 -17.30 -2.12 -17.92
CA PHE A 284 -17.77 -2.66 -19.18
C PHE A 284 -16.57 -2.99 -20.07
N HIS A 285 -16.53 -4.23 -20.55
CA HIS A 285 -15.47 -4.72 -21.42
C HIS A 285 -15.79 -4.53 -22.90
N ARG A 286 -14.73 -4.58 -23.72
CA ARG A 286 -14.85 -4.81 -25.16
C ARG A 286 -15.70 -6.07 -25.42
N PRO A 287 -16.52 -6.09 -26.50
CA PRO A 287 -17.31 -7.27 -26.85
C PRO A 287 -16.43 -8.52 -26.97
N VAL A 288 -16.96 -9.69 -26.62
CA VAL A 288 -16.29 -10.98 -26.77
C VAL A 288 -16.77 -11.71 -28.03
N GLU A 289 -16.10 -12.82 -28.39
CA GLU A 289 -16.47 -13.58 -29.59
C GLU A 289 -17.96 -13.99 -29.55
N GLY A 290 -18.69 -13.65 -30.62
CA GLY A 290 -20.13 -13.88 -30.72
C GLY A 290 -21.03 -12.68 -30.34
N GLU A 291 -20.47 -11.59 -29.81
CA GLU A 291 -21.21 -10.36 -29.49
C GLU A 291 -21.14 -9.30 -30.61
N GLU A 292 -22.09 -8.36 -30.60
CA GLU A 292 -22.13 -7.22 -31.52
C GLU A 292 -20.85 -6.38 -31.39
N GLY A 293 -20.13 -6.20 -32.50
CA GLY A 293 -18.94 -5.34 -32.54
C GLY A 293 -17.65 -5.99 -32.07
N TYR A 294 -17.62 -7.32 -31.88
CA TYR A 294 -16.40 -8.06 -31.59
C TYR A 294 -15.34 -7.84 -32.69
N ALA A 295 -14.13 -7.52 -32.23
CA ALA A 295 -12.92 -7.51 -33.06
C ALA A 295 -11.78 -8.18 -32.27
N PRO A 296 -10.97 -9.04 -32.91
CA PRO A 296 -9.84 -9.67 -32.24
C PRO A 296 -8.81 -8.61 -31.83
N ILE A 297 -8.25 -8.78 -30.63
CA ILE A 297 -7.20 -7.90 -30.11
C ILE A 297 -5.85 -8.36 -30.67
N ASP A 298 -5.11 -7.41 -31.22
CA ASP A 298 -3.71 -7.61 -31.60
C ASP A 298 -2.85 -7.53 -30.34
N LYS A 299 -2.53 -8.70 -29.79
CA LYS A 299 -1.75 -8.82 -28.55
C LYS A 299 -0.35 -8.23 -28.65
N GLU A 300 0.30 -8.35 -29.80
CA GLU A 300 1.64 -7.78 -30.00
C GLU A 300 1.59 -6.25 -29.94
N LYS A 301 0.60 -5.66 -30.61
CA LYS A 301 0.39 -4.22 -30.58
C LYS A 301 0.04 -3.71 -29.17
N GLU A 302 -0.82 -4.43 -28.45
CA GLU A 302 -1.18 -4.09 -27.07
C GLU A 302 0.03 -4.15 -26.14
N GLN A 303 0.86 -5.19 -26.25
CA GLN A 303 2.10 -5.31 -25.47
C GLN A 303 3.11 -4.20 -25.80
N MET A 304 3.28 -3.84 -27.09
CA MET A 304 4.13 -2.71 -27.48
C MET A 304 3.63 -1.38 -26.90
N GLN A 305 2.30 -1.17 -26.87
CA GLN A 305 1.70 0.02 -26.29
C GLN A 305 1.91 0.09 -24.78
N LEU A 306 1.76 -1.03 -24.07
CA LEU A 306 2.02 -1.12 -22.62
C LEU A 306 3.49 -0.85 -22.28
N SER A 307 4.42 -1.42 -23.05
CA SER A 307 5.86 -1.17 -22.86
C SER A 307 6.22 0.30 -23.08
N SER A 308 5.72 0.90 -24.17
CA SER A 308 5.90 2.34 -24.42
C SER A 308 5.28 3.20 -23.33
N LEU A 309 4.12 2.81 -22.81
CA LEU A 309 3.45 3.55 -21.73
C LEU A 309 4.25 3.52 -20.44
N ALA A 310 4.77 2.35 -20.05
CA ALA A 310 5.59 2.21 -18.85
C ALA A 310 6.85 3.09 -18.89
N GLN A 311 7.45 3.28 -20.07
CA GLN A 311 8.57 4.20 -20.25
C GLN A 311 8.16 5.67 -20.08
N ILE A 312 6.97 6.04 -20.57
CA ILE A 312 6.46 7.43 -20.52
C ILE A 312 5.99 7.79 -19.11
N THR A 313 5.44 6.84 -18.35
CA THR A 313 4.90 7.05 -17.00
C THR A 313 5.89 6.72 -15.88
N ALA A 314 7.14 6.40 -16.22
CA ALA A 314 8.19 6.12 -15.26
C ALA A 314 8.46 7.35 -14.38
N ALA A 315 8.63 7.10 -13.07
CA ALA A 315 9.08 8.14 -12.15
C ALA A 315 10.61 8.33 -12.30
N PRO A 316 11.10 9.58 -12.45
CA PRO A 316 12.53 9.81 -12.41
C PRO A 316 13.05 9.48 -11.00
N SER A 317 14.19 8.79 -10.93
CA SER A 317 14.90 8.58 -9.67
C SER A 317 16.04 9.60 -9.55
N ALA A 318 16.30 10.09 -8.35
CA ALA A 318 17.45 10.95 -8.10
C ALA A 318 18.75 10.19 -8.46
N PRO A 319 19.69 10.84 -9.16
CA PRO A 319 20.96 10.21 -9.51
C PRO A 319 21.81 10.01 -8.25
N PHE A 320 22.63 8.95 -8.26
CA PHE A 320 23.63 8.73 -7.23
C PHE A 320 24.76 9.74 -7.34
N THR A 321 25.25 10.18 -6.18
CA THR A 321 26.50 10.91 -6.03
C THR A 321 27.60 9.92 -5.69
N SER A 322 28.51 9.67 -6.62
CA SER A 322 29.65 8.78 -6.39
C SER A 322 30.65 9.41 -5.42
N TYR A 323 31.23 8.58 -4.56
CA TYR A 323 32.35 8.99 -3.73
C TYR A 323 33.64 9.03 -4.56
N ASN A 324 34.38 10.14 -4.45
CA ASN A 324 35.63 10.34 -5.19
C ASN A 324 36.86 9.78 -4.46
N THR A 325 36.66 9.21 -3.28
CA THR A 325 37.69 8.65 -2.40
C THR A 325 37.47 7.14 -2.25
N PRO A 326 38.56 6.36 -2.09
CA PRO A 326 38.44 4.93 -1.79
C PRO A 326 37.55 4.68 -0.56
N PRO A 327 36.89 3.50 -0.48
CA PRO A 327 36.15 3.10 0.70
C PRO A 327 36.98 3.29 1.99
N PRO A 328 36.41 3.82 3.07
CA PRO A 328 37.13 4.01 4.32
C PRO A 328 37.59 2.65 4.88
N ALA A 329 38.88 2.53 5.24
CA ALA A 329 39.42 1.32 5.88
C ALA A 329 38.99 1.14 7.35
N GLY A 330 38.11 2.02 7.86
CA GLY A 330 37.70 2.08 9.25
C GLY A 330 37.43 3.53 9.69
N ILE A 331 37.06 3.69 10.96
CA ILE A 331 36.69 4.98 11.54
C ILE A 331 37.91 5.69 12.17
N LYS A 332 38.14 6.96 11.81
CA LYS A 332 39.26 7.76 12.33
C LYS A 332 38.85 8.58 13.56
N PRO A 333 39.79 9.04 14.40
CA PRO A 333 39.49 9.95 15.51
C PRO A 333 38.79 11.25 15.08
N SER A 334 39.10 11.77 13.89
CA SER A 334 38.41 12.93 13.31
C SER A 334 36.95 12.64 12.95
N ASP A 335 36.67 11.40 12.53
CA ASP A 335 35.33 10.97 12.16
C ASP A 335 34.48 10.82 13.43
N ILE A 336 35.04 10.22 14.48
CA ILE A 336 34.40 10.14 15.81
C ILE A 336 34.09 11.53 16.36
N ALA A 337 35.04 12.47 16.29
CA ALA A 337 34.85 13.84 16.77
C ALA A 337 33.78 14.62 15.98
N PHE A 338 33.62 14.32 14.68
CA PHE A 338 32.54 14.86 13.88
C PHE A 338 31.19 14.22 14.26
N LEU A 339 31.14 12.89 14.32
CA LEU A 339 29.94 12.11 14.58
C LEU A 339 29.39 12.33 16.00
N SER A 340 30.23 12.62 16.99
CA SER A 340 29.80 12.90 18.36
C SER A 340 28.89 14.13 18.49
N ASN A 341 28.85 15.00 17.48
CA ASN A 341 27.88 16.10 17.44
C ASN A 341 26.45 15.62 17.13
N TYR A 342 26.32 14.43 16.52
CA TYR A 342 25.07 13.87 16.04
C TYR A 342 24.68 12.59 16.79
N LEU A 343 25.58 11.61 16.86
CA LEU A 343 25.30 10.26 17.32
C LEU A 343 25.43 10.12 18.83
N SER A 344 24.62 9.25 19.41
CA SER A 344 24.78 8.83 20.80
C SER A 344 26.17 8.22 21.02
N PRO A 345 26.87 8.53 22.14
CA PRO A 345 28.23 8.05 22.39
C PRO A 345 28.38 6.52 22.34
N SER A 346 27.31 5.77 22.67
CA SER A 346 27.28 4.31 22.61
C SER A 346 27.58 3.75 21.21
N TYR A 347 27.18 4.45 20.15
CA TYR A 347 27.40 4.07 18.74
C TYR A 347 28.79 4.43 18.20
N LEU A 348 29.65 5.00 19.03
CA LEU A 348 31.01 5.43 18.67
C LEU A 348 32.09 4.61 19.38
N THR A 349 31.71 3.59 20.14
CA THR A 349 32.64 2.70 20.82
C THR A 349 32.96 1.48 19.95
N ALA A 350 34.19 0.99 20.03
CA ALA A 350 34.63 -0.15 19.22
C ALA A 350 33.84 -1.44 19.50
N ALA A 351 33.58 -1.74 20.78
CA ALA A 351 32.82 -2.91 21.18
C ALA A 351 31.39 -2.89 20.62
N THR A 352 30.73 -1.73 20.64
CA THR A 352 29.41 -1.60 19.99
C THR A 352 29.52 -1.80 18.49
N LEU A 353 30.48 -1.14 17.81
CA LEU A 353 30.62 -1.24 16.36
C LEU A 353 30.89 -2.67 15.89
N GLU A 354 31.74 -3.41 16.60
CA GLU A 354 32.01 -4.83 16.33
C GLU A 354 30.74 -5.69 16.50
N ARG A 355 29.98 -5.45 17.57
CA ARG A 355 28.71 -6.15 17.80
C ARG A 355 27.68 -5.86 16.71
N LEU A 356 27.52 -4.59 16.33
CA LEU A 356 26.57 -4.19 15.28
C LEU A 356 26.97 -4.77 13.92
N SER A 357 28.27 -4.82 13.61
CA SER A 357 28.80 -5.47 12.42
C SER A 357 28.45 -6.96 12.38
N GLY A 358 28.69 -7.69 13.47
CA GLY A 358 28.30 -9.10 13.55
C GLY A 358 26.81 -9.34 13.33
N GLN A 359 25.97 -8.53 13.96
CA GLN A 359 24.50 -8.61 13.82
C GLN A 359 24.04 -8.32 12.40
N PHE A 360 24.57 -7.26 11.77
CA PHE A 360 24.18 -6.90 10.41
C PHE A 360 24.65 -7.94 9.38
N VAL A 361 25.84 -8.52 9.56
CA VAL A 361 26.33 -9.60 8.68
C VAL A 361 25.44 -10.84 8.76
N GLU A 362 24.86 -11.12 9.93
CA GLU A 362 23.97 -12.25 10.14
C GLU A 362 22.55 -12.00 9.58
N ALA A 363 21.96 -10.84 9.87
CA ALA A 363 20.56 -10.55 9.57
C ALA A 363 20.32 -9.76 8.28
N SER A 364 21.35 -9.09 7.73
CA SER A 364 21.24 -8.12 6.62
C SER A 364 20.31 -6.93 6.90
N GLU A 365 19.87 -6.78 8.15
CA GLU A 365 19.08 -5.65 8.65
C GLU A 365 19.46 -5.38 10.10
N ILE A 366 19.30 -4.12 10.54
CA ILE A 366 19.37 -3.77 11.96
C ILE A 366 18.64 -2.47 12.25
N VAL A 367 17.96 -2.40 13.41
CA VAL A 367 17.36 -1.18 13.95
C VAL A 367 18.14 -0.68 15.16
N LEU A 368 18.59 0.57 15.10
CA LEU A 368 19.38 1.22 16.15
C LEU A 368 18.55 2.26 16.89
N HIS A 369 18.28 1.99 18.16
CA HIS A 369 17.44 2.84 19.02
C HIS A 369 18.23 4.01 19.62
N ASN A 370 17.57 5.14 19.86
CA ASN A 370 18.21 6.32 20.44
C ASN A 370 19.48 6.76 19.67
N PHE A 371 19.41 6.71 18.34
CA PHE A 371 20.56 6.85 17.45
C PHE A 371 21.28 8.19 17.59
N LEU A 372 20.52 9.29 17.58
CA LEU A 372 21.01 10.64 17.82
C LEU A 372 21.21 10.89 19.31
N GLN A 373 22.22 11.69 19.63
CA GLN A 373 22.50 12.11 21.00
C GLN A 373 21.30 12.86 21.62
N PRO A 374 21.04 12.71 22.93
CA PRO A 374 19.77 13.12 23.54
C PRO A 374 19.39 14.59 23.35
N GLU A 375 20.36 15.51 23.39
CA GLU A 375 20.08 16.94 23.23
C GLU A 375 19.64 17.28 21.80
N LEU A 376 20.28 16.67 20.80
CA LEU A 376 19.91 16.85 19.39
C LEU A 376 18.54 16.22 19.11
N ALA A 377 18.31 15.00 19.61
CA ALA A 377 17.02 14.32 19.48
C ALA A 377 15.88 15.14 20.08
N ALA A 378 16.04 15.67 21.31
CA ALA A 378 15.01 16.50 21.93
C ALA A 378 14.68 17.77 21.12
N LYS A 379 15.70 18.42 20.54
CA LYS A 379 15.49 19.59 19.66
C LYS A 379 14.81 19.21 18.35
N LEU A 380 15.19 18.09 17.74
CA LEU A 380 14.56 17.56 16.52
C LEU A 380 13.08 17.21 16.75
N LYS A 381 12.75 16.62 17.90
CA LYS A 381 11.37 16.33 18.31
C LYS A 381 10.54 17.61 18.36
N ALA A 382 11.06 18.63 19.06
CA ALA A 382 10.39 19.92 19.20
C ALA A 382 10.25 20.67 17.84
N GLU A 383 11.25 20.53 16.96
CA GLU A 383 11.23 21.10 15.60
C GLU A 383 10.10 20.50 14.76
N THR A 384 10.07 19.18 14.61
CA THR A 384 9.06 18.47 13.80
C THR A 384 7.65 18.60 14.38
N GLU A 385 7.49 18.49 15.70
CA GLU A 385 6.21 18.73 16.39
C GLU A 385 5.72 20.17 16.22
N GLY A 386 6.63 21.15 16.30
CA GLY A 386 6.32 22.56 16.14
C GLY A 386 5.80 22.89 14.73
N VAL A 387 6.40 22.29 13.70
CA VAL A 387 5.96 22.45 12.31
C VAL A 387 4.58 21.83 12.10
N ASP A 388 4.36 20.59 12.55
CA ASP A 388 3.06 19.93 12.42
C ASP A 388 1.95 20.69 13.15
N LYS A 389 2.18 21.16 14.38
CA LYS A 389 1.18 21.94 15.14
C LYS A 389 0.84 23.27 14.46
N LYS A 390 1.83 23.95 13.89
CA LYS A 390 1.62 25.20 13.14
C LYS A 390 0.76 24.96 11.91
N ASP A 391 1.06 23.91 11.16
CA ASP A 391 0.36 23.54 9.95
C ASP A 391 -1.08 23.09 10.26
N GLN A 392 -1.28 22.24 11.27
CA GLN A 392 -2.61 21.79 11.72
C GLN A 392 -3.50 22.96 12.19
N ALA A 393 -2.91 24.01 12.77
CA ALA A 393 -3.64 25.21 13.19
C ALA A 393 -4.07 26.11 12.01
N SER A 394 -3.61 25.84 10.79
CA SER A 394 -3.84 26.69 9.62
C SER A 394 -5.09 26.34 8.80
N PHE A 395 -5.75 25.22 9.08
CA PHE A 395 -6.94 24.77 8.36
C PHE A 395 -7.96 24.10 9.31
N GLU A 396 -9.20 23.96 8.83
CA GLU A 396 -10.26 23.22 9.50
C GLU A 396 -10.51 21.89 8.79
N GLY A 397 -10.69 20.81 9.54
CA GLY A 397 -10.95 19.47 9.01
C GLY A 397 -9.87 18.45 9.39
N VAL A 398 -10.02 17.23 8.87
CA VAL A 398 -9.09 16.11 9.13
C VAL A 398 -8.08 15.97 7.99
N ILE A 399 -8.54 16.09 6.74
CA ILE A 399 -7.67 16.01 5.55
C ILE A 399 -7.12 17.40 5.22
N PRO A 400 -5.79 17.58 5.18
CA PRO A 400 -5.19 18.88 4.92
C PRO A 400 -5.33 19.34 3.47
N PRO A 401 -5.18 20.66 3.21
CA PRO A 401 -4.99 21.18 1.86
C PRO A 401 -3.78 20.53 1.15
N GLN A 402 -3.84 20.38 -0.17
CA GLN A 402 -2.84 19.60 -0.91
C GLN A 402 -1.44 20.23 -0.92
N GLU A 403 -1.41 21.55 -0.79
CA GLU A 403 -0.23 22.42 -0.75
C GLU A 403 0.34 22.61 0.67
N LEU A 404 -0.29 22.04 1.69
CA LEU A 404 0.18 22.18 3.07
C LEU A 404 1.65 21.69 3.17
N GLY A 405 2.50 22.48 3.81
CA GLY A 405 3.92 22.19 3.99
C GLY A 405 4.80 22.42 2.76
N GLU A 406 4.26 22.84 1.61
CA GLU A 406 5.06 23.30 0.46
C GLU A 406 5.65 24.70 0.72
N GLY A 407 6.91 24.92 0.37
CA GLY A 407 7.67 26.14 0.64
C GLY A 407 8.76 25.97 1.70
N ASP A 408 9.54 27.03 1.96
CA ASP A 408 10.69 27.00 2.89
C ASP A 408 11.64 25.81 2.63
N GLY A 409 11.89 25.54 1.34
CA GLY A 409 12.74 24.45 0.86
C GLY A 409 12.08 23.11 0.64
N TRP A 410 10.82 22.93 1.06
CA TRP A 410 10.06 21.71 0.85
C TRP A 410 9.23 21.78 -0.45
N ILE A 411 9.29 20.73 -1.27
CA ILE A 411 8.48 20.59 -2.49
C ILE A 411 7.77 19.23 -2.50
N ILE A 412 6.61 19.16 -3.16
CA ILE A 412 5.87 17.90 -3.29
C ILE A 412 6.50 17.07 -4.41
N GLN A 413 6.91 15.85 -4.10
CA GLN A 413 7.44 14.87 -5.05
C GLN A 413 6.34 14.01 -5.65
N GLY A 414 6.58 13.57 -6.88
CA GLY A 414 5.70 12.68 -7.64
C GLY A 414 6.43 11.99 -8.79
N PRO A 415 5.69 11.33 -9.70
CA PRO A 415 4.24 11.42 -9.88
C PRO A 415 3.43 10.66 -8.83
N SER A 416 2.21 11.15 -8.56
CA SER A 416 1.28 10.58 -7.58
C SER A 416 0.96 9.09 -7.83
N SER A 417 1.09 8.58 -9.05
CA SER A 417 0.87 7.15 -9.36
C SER A 417 2.00 6.24 -8.87
N LYS A 418 3.04 6.80 -8.25
CA LYS A 418 4.19 6.08 -7.69
C LYS A 418 4.45 6.49 -6.26
N HIS A 419 4.42 7.79 -5.99
CA HIS A 419 4.58 8.31 -4.65
C HIS A 419 4.06 9.73 -4.56
N ARG A 420 3.80 10.17 -3.33
CA ARG A 420 3.52 11.56 -3.02
C ARG A 420 4.00 11.85 -1.62
N TYR A 421 4.91 12.80 -1.45
CA TYR A 421 5.42 13.27 -0.17
C TYR A 421 6.13 14.60 -0.35
N LEU A 422 6.44 15.31 0.74
CA LEU A 422 7.29 16.49 0.70
C LEU A 422 8.75 16.11 0.83
N SER A 423 9.62 16.75 0.05
CA SER A 423 11.06 16.57 0.08
C SER A 423 11.78 17.90 0.25
N LEU A 424 12.79 17.92 1.10
CA LEU A 424 13.64 19.09 1.30
C LEU A 424 14.67 19.19 0.17
N THR A 425 14.52 20.20 -0.68
CA THR A 425 15.35 20.40 -1.89
C THR A 425 16.17 21.68 -1.87
N SER A 426 15.86 22.62 -0.97
CA SER A 426 16.67 23.82 -0.73
C SER A 426 16.74 24.17 0.75
N LEU A 427 17.40 25.28 1.07
CA LEU A 427 17.53 25.73 2.46
C LEU A 427 16.15 25.98 3.09
N THR A 428 16.03 25.59 4.36
CA THR A 428 14.86 25.75 5.22
C THR A 428 15.23 26.52 6.48
N THR A 429 14.31 27.35 6.94
CA THR A 429 14.40 28.06 8.21
C THR A 429 13.57 27.41 9.30
N SER A 430 12.57 26.61 8.94
CA SER A 430 11.65 25.94 9.87
C SER A 430 12.16 24.60 10.33
N THR A 431 12.97 23.91 9.52
CA THR A 431 13.51 22.57 9.84
C THR A 431 15.05 22.49 9.74
N PRO A 432 15.80 23.35 10.45
CA PRO A 432 17.26 23.40 10.36
C PRO A 432 17.97 22.13 10.85
N ILE A 433 17.40 21.38 11.81
CA ILE A 433 18.01 20.14 12.29
C ILE A 433 17.82 19.02 11.27
N VAL A 434 16.62 18.87 10.70
CA VAL A 434 16.39 17.95 9.57
C VAL A 434 17.34 18.28 8.42
N GLN A 435 17.49 19.56 8.08
CA GLN A 435 18.44 20.01 7.06
C GLN A 435 19.88 19.62 7.39
N SER A 436 20.30 19.72 8.65
CA SER A 436 21.66 19.37 9.08
C SER A 436 21.90 17.86 8.96
N ILE A 437 20.94 17.03 9.35
CA ILE A 437 21.05 15.57 9.21
C ILE A 437 21.13 15.19 7.72
N HIS A 438 20.24 15.74 6.90
CA HIS A 438 20.16 15.45 5.47
C HIS A 438 21.36 15.96 4.65
N ASN A 439 21.80 17.20 4.87
CA ASN A 439 22.86 17.82 4.04
C ASN A 439 24.26 17.70 4.63
N VAL A 440 24.39 17.35 5.91
CA VAL A 440 25.70 17.32 6.61
C VAL A 440 26.03 15.94 7.13
N LEU A 441 25.13 15.27 7.88
CA LEU A 441 25.44 13.96 8.47
C LEU A 441 25.49 12.84 7.41
N PHE A 442 24.36 12.58 6.75
CA PHE A 442 24.20 11.48 5.79
C PHE A 442 25.24 11.48 4.65
N PRO A 443 25.56 12.61 4.01
CA PRO A 443 26.55 12.65 2.94
C PRO A 443 28.01 12.74 3.44
N SER A 444 28.27 12.81 4.76
CA SER A 444 29.64 12.98 5.26
C SER A 444 30.51 11.73 5.10
N GLU A 445 31.81 11.94 4.86
CA GLU A 445 32.80 10.87 4.89
C GLU A 445 32.88 10.16 6.24
N ALA A 446 32.60 10.87 7.34
CA ALA A 446 32.57 10.28 8.67
C ALA A 446 31.42 9.29 8.84
N PHE A 447 30.21 9.64 8.36
CA PHE A 447 29.07 8.72 8.39
C PHE A 447 29.25 7.57 7.41
N ARG A 448 29.84 7.82 6.22
CA ARG A 448 30.26 6.76 5.29
C ARG A 448 31.22 5.77 5.95
N ALA A 449 32.21 6.24 6.71
CA ALA A 449 33.14 5.39 7.43
C ALA A 449 32.44 4.58 8.53
N TRP A 450 31.51 5.20 9.26
CA TRP A 450 30.69 4.50 10.26
C TRP A 450 29.82 3.42 9.62
N LEU A 451 29.14 3.72 8.50
CA LEU A 451 28.35 2.74 7.75
C LEU A 451 29.19 1.57 7.26
N SER A 452 30.40 1.85 6.75
CA SER A 452 31.31 0.81 6.26
C SER A 452 31.70 -0.18 7.37
N VAL A 453 31.93 0.31 8.59
CA VAL A 453 32.23 -0.54 9.75
C VAL A 453 31.00 -1.33 10.19
N VAL A 454 29.84 -0.69 10.33
CA VAL A 454 28.61 -1.35 10.83
C VAL A 454 28.04 -2.36 9.84
N SER A 455 28.14 -2.10 8.53
CA SER A 455 27.61 -3.02 7.52
C SER A 455 28.63 -4.03 7.02
N SER A 456 29.92 -3.84 7.29
CA SER A 456 31.02 -4.56 6.63
C SER A 456 31.00 -4.45 5.10
N LEU A 457 30.37 -3.39 4.57
CA LEU A 457 30.30 -3.10 3.14
C LEU A 457 31.18 -1.90 2.79
N ALA A 458 31.40 -1.71 1.49
CA ALA A 458 32.12 -0.56 0.94
C ALA A 458 31.14 0.40 0.22
N PRO A 459 30.62 1.45 0.87
CA PRO A 459 29.80 2.45 0.19
C PRO A 459 30.59 3.20 -0.89
N THR A 460 30.11 3.14 -2.13
CA THR A 460 30.75 3.70 -3.34
C THR A 460 30.00 4.89 -3.94
N GLY A 461 28.71 5.02 -3.64
CA GLY A 461 27.89 6.17 -3.98
C GLY A 461 26.69 6.26 -3.07
N HIS A 462 26.03 7.42 -3.03
CA HIS A 462 24.84 7.63 -2.21
C HIS A 462 23.83 8.54 -2.91
N ARG A 463 22.56 8.37 -2.54
CA ARG A 463 21.52 9.38 -2.71
C ARG A 463 20.73 9.46 -1.42
N ASN A 464 20.33 10.64 -1.00
CA ASN A 464 19.61 10.81 0.25
C ASN A 464 18.58 11.93 0.18
N GLU A 465 17.52 11.78 0.96
CA GLU A 465 16.36 12.64 0.94
C GLU A 465 15.81 12.83 2.36
N ALA A 466 15.51 14.07 2.72
CA ALA A 466 14.68 14.37 3.88
C ALA A 466 13.22 14.41 3.41
N ARG A 467 12.39 13.55 3.98
CA ARG A 467 10.99 13.39 3.58
C ARG A 467 10.04 13.73 4.72
N ARG A 468 8.89 14.27 4.34
CA ARG A 468 7.74 14.51 5.22
C ARG A 468 6.49 13.96 4.54
N PHE A 469 5.85 13.00 5.18
CA PHE A 469 4.59 12.41 4.75
C PHE A 469 3.46 13.01 5.57
N ARG A 470 2.64 13.84 4.94
CA ARG A 470 1.47 14.48 5.56
C ARG A 470 0.34 13.48 5.71
N ASN A 471 -0.25 13.46 6.89
CA ASN A 471 -1.42 12.64 7.21
C ASN A 471 -2.57 12.99 6.26
N GLY A 472 -3.17 11.97 5.64
CA GLY A 472 -4.29 12.12 4.72
C GLY A 472 -3.91 12.40 3.26
N LEU A 473 -2.62 12.40 2.91
CA LEU A 473 -2.15 12.76 1.55
C LEU A 473 -1.03 11.88 0.99
N ASP A 474 -0.07 11.49 1.82
CA ASP A 474 1.25 11.08 1.34
C ASP A 474 1.54 9.59 1.57
N TYR A 475 2.31 9.01 0.64
CA TYR A 475 2.60 7.57 0.53
C TYR A 475 3.73 7.32 -0.48
N THR A 476 4.25 6.09 -0.50
CA THR A 476 4.88 5.52 -1.69
C THR A 476 4.23 4.18 -2.03
N LEU A 477 4.29 3.76 -3.29
CA LEU A 477 3.91 2.42 -3.72
C LEU A 477 5.14 1.51 -3.82
N ALA A 478 4.92 0.19 -3.83
CA ALA A 478 5.99 -0.79 -3.91
C ALA A 478 6.88 -0.54 -5.14
N ASN A 479 8.17 -0.34 -4.90
CA ASN A 479 9.18 -0.13 -5.95
C ASN A 479 10.54 -0.68 -5.51
N GLY A 480 11.38 -1.09 -6.46
CA GLY A 480 12.70 -1.66 -6.19
C GLY A 480 13.58 -1.67 -7.43
N GLU A 481 14.84 -2.07 -7.26
CA GLU A 481 15.71 -2.39 -8.39
C GLU A 481 15.20 -3.66 -9.08
N GLY A 482 15.35 -3.76 -10.40
CA GLY A 482 15.01 -4.99 -11.12
C GLY A 482 15.88 -6.16 -10.66
N LYS A 483 15.48 -7.41 -10.99
CA LYS A 483 16.25 -8.62 -10.64
C LYS A 483 17.69 -8.63 -11.21
N ASP A 484 17.92 -7.91 -12.32
CA ASP A 484 19.24 -7.72 -12.94
C ASP A 484 20.04 -6.54 -12.34
N GLY A 485 19.53 -5.89 -11.29
CA GLY A 485 20.17 -4.77 -10.62
C GLY A 485 21.25 -5.18 -9.63
N ASP A 486 21.79 -4.20 -8.91
CA ASP A 486 22.77 -4.40 -7.84
C ASP A 486 22.10 -4.22 -6.47
N ALA A 487 22.65 -4.88 -5.44
CA ALA A 487 22.21 -4.68 -4.06
C ALA A 487 22.39 -3.23 -3.61
N ARG A 488 21.55 -2.80 -2.66
CA ARG A 488 21.54 -1.44 -2.11
C ARG A 488 21.51 -1.49 -0.60
N LEU A 489 22.32 -0.68 0.06
CA LEU A 489 22.18 -0.45 1.50
C LEU A 489 21.22 0.72 1.71
N ASP A 490 20.02 0.42 2.20
CA ASP A 490 19.03 1.40 2.59
C ASP A 490 19.29 1.84 4.05
N VAL A 491 19.21 3.14 4.30
CA VAL A 491 19.48 3.77 5.60
C VAL A 491 18.35 4.75 5.90
N SER A 492 17.55 4.52 6.94
CA SER A 492 16.35 5.32 7.24
C SER A 492 16.35 5.77 8.69
N LEU A 493 16.45 7.08 8.93
CA LEU A 493 16.34 7.66 10.27
C LEU A 493 14.93 8.17 10.51
N GLY A 494 14.18 7.50 11.39
CA GLY A 494 12.87 7.93 11.84
C GLY A 494 12.95 9.18 12.73
N MET A 495 12.18 10.21 12.41
CA MET A 495 12.16 11.49 13.13
C MET A 495 10.73 11.90 13.53
N THR A 496 9.81 10.92 13.58
CA THR A 496 8.38 11.17 13.75
C THR A 496 8.06 11.44 15.23
N TRP A 497 7.84 12.70 15.63
CA TRP A 497 7.78 13.11 17.04
C TRP A 497 6.74 12.38 17.91
N TRP A 498 5.64 11.92 17.32
CA TRP A 498 4.57 11.18 18.02
C TRP A 498 4.85 9.68 18.11
N ALA A 499 5.94 9.18 17.52
CA ALA A 499 6.42 7.80 17.59
C ALA A 499 7.60 7.62 18.55
N ASP A 500 7.75 8.55 19.52
CA ASP A 500 8.71 8.43 20.62
C ASP A 500 8.06 7.63 21.77
N VAL A 501 7.95 6.31 21.53
CA VAL A 501 7.32 5.33 22.42
C VAL A 501 8.30 4.20 22.73
N PRO A 502 8.14 3.51 23.88
CA PRO A 502 8.98 2.36 24.22
C PRO A 502 8.86 1.25 23.17
N ALA A 503 9.99 0.63 22.81
CA ALA A 503 10.03 -0.51 21.91
C ALA A 503 9.32 -1.74 22.53
N GLY A 504 8.61 -2.51 21.71
CA GLY A 504 7.85 -3.70 22.10
C GLY A 504 6.67 -3.41 23.04
N SER A 505 6.14 -2.17 23.01
CA SER A 505 4.98 -1.79 23.83
C SER A 505 3.70 -1.71 23.01
N ASP A 506 2.55 -1.90 23.64
CA ASP A 506 1.23 -1.72 23.00
C ASP A 506 1.08 -0.35 22.30
N GLN A 507 1.82 0.67 22.75
CA GLN A 507 1.83 1.99 22.12
C GLN A 507 2.52 2.00 20.77
N GLU A 508 3.56 1.19 20.59
CA GLU A 508 4.25 0.99 19.33
C GLU A 508 3.39 0.19 18.35
N ASP A 509 2.74 -0.88 18.81
CA ASP A 509 1.83 -1.68 17.98
C ASP A 509 0.67 -0.82 17.45
N ALA A 510 0.14 0.06 18.30
CA ALA A 510 -0.91 1.01 17.93
C ALA A 510 -0.45 2.04 16.86
N LEU A 511 0.86 2.24 16.63
CA LEU A 511 1.32 3.14 15.58
C LEU A 511 0.96 2.62 14.19
N VAL A 512 0.93 1.30 14.00
CA VAL A 512 0.64 0.64 12.72
C VAL A 512 -0.75 1.02 12.18
N GLU A 513 -1.72 1.26 13.07
CA GLU A 513 -3.07 1.67 12.71
C GLU A 513 -3.13 3.01 11.95
N ASN A 514 -2.13 3.87 12.14
CA ASN A 514 -2.04 5.16 11.47
C ASN A 514 -1.48 5.06 10.04
N GLY A 515 -0.95 3.91 9.65
CA GLY A 515 -0.16 3.77 8.42
C GLY A 515 1.20 4.45 8.56
N GLY A 516 1.80 4.84 7.44
CA GLY A 516 3.13 5.44 7.43
C GLY A 516 4.28 4.49 7.76
N TRP A 517 4.03 3.21 8.06
CA TRP A 517 5.09 2.21 8.25
C TRP A 517 5.81 1.91 6.93
N GLU A 518 7.07 1.51 7.04
CA GLU A 518 7.92 1.13 5.91
C GLU A 518 7.94 -0.39 5.77
N ALA A 519 7.81 -0.93 4.58
CA ALA A 519 7.83 -2.38 4.34
C ALA A 519 8.70 -2.77 3.17
N TYR A 520 9.31 -3.95 3.28
CA TYR A 520 10.13 -4.61 2.27
C TYR A 520 9.46 -5.91 1.85
N LEU A 521 9.43 -6.17 0.55
CA LEU A 521 8.66 -7.25 -0.07
C LEU A 521 9.52 -7.98 -1.10
N ALA A 522 9.42 -9.31 -1.17
CA ALA A 522 9.97 -10.05 -2.29
C ALA A 522 9.28 -9.65 -3.60
N ALA A 523 10.01 -9.55 -4.71
CA ALA A 523 9.39 -9.37 -6.02
C ALA A 523 8.42 -10.52 -6.33
N PRO A 524 7.28 -10.25 -6.97
CA PRO A 524 6.45 -11.31 -7.52
C PRO A 524 7.26 -12.18 -8.49
N ASP A 525 6.89 -13.45 -8.59
CA ASP A 525 7.40 -14.33 -9.63
C ASP A 525 6.98 -13.81 -11.01
N GLU A 526 7.78 -14.08 -12.05
CA GLU A 526 7.54 -13.54 -13.40
C GLU A 526 6.19 -13.96 -14.01
N ASP A 527 5.58 -15.02 -13.46
CA ASP A 527 4.29 -15.57 -13.88
C ASP A 527 3.10 -15.07 -13.01
N GLU A 528 3.35 -14.31 -11.94
CA GLU A 528 2.28 -13.78 -11.07
C GLU A 528 1.71 -12.47 -11.62
N ASP A 529 0.39 -12.45 -11.79
CA ASP A 529 -0.35 -11.22 -12.12
C ASP A 529 -0.22 -10.23 -10.94
N PRO A 530 0.18 -8.97 -11.17
CA PRO A 530 0.27 -7.94 -10.12
C PRO A 530 -1.01 -7.79 -9.28
N THR A 531 -2.17 -8.07 -9.89
CA THR A 531 -3.48 -8.07 -9.19
C THR A 531 -3.66 -9.26 -8.25
N VAL A 532 -3.09 -10.41 -8.59
CA VAL A 532 -3.09 -11.62 -7.75
C VAL A 532 -2.15 -11.41 -6.57
N TYR A 533 -0.95 -10.87 -6.81
CA TYR A 533 0.05 -10.53 -5.79
C TYR A 533 -0.46 -9.49 -4.77
N GLN A 534 -1.08 -8.40 -5.25
CA GLN A 534 -1.73 -7.43 -4.35
C GLN A 534 -2.90 -8.07 -3.57
N SER A 535 -3.64 -9.00 -4.17
CA SER A 535 -4.75 -9.68 -3.49
C SER A 535 -4.32 -10.79 -2.52
N SER A 536 -3.15 -11.41 -2.71
CA SER A 536 -2.60 -12.44 -1.81
C SER A 536 -2.04 -11.80 -0.53
N MET A 537 -1.34 -10.68 -0.65
CA MET A 537 -0.87 -9.87 0.50
C MET A 537 -2.02 -9.40 1.39
N ALA A 538 -3.10 -8.90 0.77
CA ALA A 538 -4.31 -8.46 1.45
C ALA A 538 -4.99 -9.55 2.29
N LYS A 539 -4.88 -10.82 1.87
CA LYS A 539 -5.46 -11.97 2.59
C LYS A 539 -4.62 -12.44 3.77
N LYS A 540 -3.30 -12.19 3.75
CA LYS A 540 -2.36 -12.66 4.78
C LYS A 540 -2.19 -11.63 5.92
N ALA A 541 -2.09 -10.33 5.63
CA ALA A 541 -2.05 -9.28 6.65
C ALA A 541 -3.31 -9.25 7.57
N ALA A 542 -4.46 -9.70 7.07
CA ALA A 542 -5.69 -9.85 7.86
C ALA A 542 -5.68 -11.07 8.80
N LYS A 543 -4.82 -12.08 8.52
CA LYS A 543 -4.74 -13.32 9.28
C LYS A 543 -3.86 -13.16 10.53
N GLU A 544 -2.69 -12.53 10.40
CA GLU A 544 -1.77 -12.24 11.52
C GLU A 544 -2.43 -11.32 12.56
N HIS A 545 -3.11 -10.26 12.12
CA HIS A 545 -3.86 -9.36 13.02
C HIS A 545 -5.02 -10.03 13.78
N SER A 546 -5.50 -11.19 13.33
CA SER A 546 -6.60 -11.93 13.99
C SER A 546 -6.10 -13.02 14.97
N GLN A 547 -4.83 -13.41 14.88
CA GLN A 547 -4.25 -14.46 15.72
C GLN A 547 -3.74 -13.94 17.07
N GLU A 548 -3.25 -12.70 17.16
CA GLU A 548 -2.80 -12.11 18.44
C GLU A 548 -3.94 -11.85 19.44
N ALA A 549 -5.19 -11.73 18.98
CA ALA A 549 -6.34 -11.50 19.86
C ALA A 549 -6.86 -12.77 20.57
N LYS A 550 -6.32 -13.98 20.28
CA LYS A 550 -6.85 -15.25 20.82
C LYS A 550 -6.00 -15.91 21.91
N GLU A 551 -4.84 -15.38 22.27
CA GLU A 551 -4.05 -15.92 23.39
C GLU A 551 -4.32 -15.19 24.72
N SER A 552 -5.57 -15.26 25.19
CA SER A 552 -5.86 -14.92 26.59
C SER A 552 -6.97 -15.78 27.19
N ASN A 553 -6.77 -17.11 27.23
CA ASN A 553 -7.38 -17.91 28.30
C ASN A 553 -6.77 -19.30 28.43
N GLY A 554 -6.06 -19.56 29.54
CA GLY A 554 -5.67 -20.92 29.88
C GLY A 554 -4.55 -21.11 30.90
N LYS A 555 -4.55 -20.38 32.04
CA LYS A 555 -3.67 -20.72 33.18
C LYS A 555 -3.91 -22.15 33.66
N LYS A 556 -2.89 -23.02 33.59
CA LYS A 556 -2.66 -24.05 34.59
C LYS A 556 -1.18 -24.17 34.95
N SER A 557 -0.98 -24.16 36.25
CA SER A 557 0.25 -24.22 37.04
C SER A 557 0.94 -25.58 37.00
N GLU A 558 2.27 -25.59 36.85
CA GLU A 558 3.14 -26.60 37.47
C GLU A 558 4.41 -25.93 38.04
N GLU A 559 4.79 -26.38 39.25
CA GLU A 559 5.92 -25.92 40.05
C GLU A 559 7.29 -26.40 39.51
N PRO A 560 8.39 -25.69 39.82
CA PRO A 560 9.72 -26.01 39.29
C PRO A 560 10.44 -27.08 40.12
N LYS A 561 11.30 -27.88 39.48
CA LYS A 561 12.35 -28.65 40.16
C LYS A 561 13.74 -28.42 39.53
N PRO A 562 14.82 -28.56 40.33
CA PRO A 562 16.08 -27.86 40.12
C PRO A 562 17.23 -28.76 39.63
N HIS A 563 18.38 -28.10 39.37
CA HIS A 563 19.73 -28.59 39.02
C HIS A 563 20.00 -28.71 37.51
N ALA A 564 21.19 -28.38 36.98
CA ALA A 564 22.51 -28.33 37.58
C ALA A 564 23.46 -27.35 36.87
N ASN A 565 24.45 -26.86 37.64
CA ASN A 565 25.68 -26.24 37.15
C ASN A 565 26.37 -27.11 36.08
N GLY A 566 26.66 -26.50 34.94
CA GLY A 566 27.61 -26.99 33.95
C GLY A 566 28.60 -25.88 33.59
N SER A 567 29.82 -25.99 34.09
CA SER A 567 30.96 -25.15 33.73
C SER A 567 31.59 -25.62 32.42
N SER A 568 31.74 -24.70 31.47
CA SER A 568 32.68 -24.76 30.34
C SER A 568 32.55 -23.42 29.62
N GLU A 569 33.54 -22.79 29.00
CA GLU A 569 35.00 -22.87 28.96
C GLU A 569 35.35 -21.54 28.26
N LYS A 570 36.39 -20.82 28.70
CA LYS A 570 36.82 -19.59 28.01
C LYS A 570 37.23 -19.94 26.58
N LYS A 571 36.55 -19.39 25.59
CA LYS A 571 37.12 -19.20 24.24
C LYS A 571 37.64 -17.78 24.17
N ASP A 572 38.95 -17.66 23.94
CA ASP A 572 39.64 -16.42 23.67
C ASP A 572 39.05 -15.78 22.41
N GLY A 573 38.36 -14.65 22.56
CA GLY A 573 38.01 -13.77 21.46
C GLY A 573 39.23 -12.96 21.01
N PRO A 574 39.30 -12.52 19.74
CA PRO A 574 40.44 -11.77 19.23
C PRO A 574 40.56 -10.42 19.94
N SER A 575 41.78 -10.05 20.37
CA SER A 575 42.08 -8.75 20.94
C SER A 575 42.33 -7.74 19.82
N ILE A 576 41.46 -6.74 19.64
CA ILE A 576 41.73 -5.60 18.75
C ILE A 576 42.22 -4.42 19.60
N SER A 577 43.41 -3.91 19.27
CA SER A 577 43.98 -2.72 19.90
C SER A 577 43.56 -1.44 19.16
N ILE A 578 42.92 -0.50 19.86
CA ILE A 578 42.75 0.89 19.39
C ILE A 578 43.60 1.78 20.28
N GLY A 579 44.63 2.41 19.71
CA GLY A 579 45.52 3.31 20.45
C GLY A 579 46.36 2.67 21.57
N GLY A 580 46.43 1.33 21.65
CA GLY A 580 47.31 0.61 22.57
C GLY A 580 46.82 0.47 24.02
N GLN A 581 45.52 0.57 24.30
CA GLN A 581 44.96 0.30 25.63
C GLN A 581 43.72 -0.60 25.59
N GLU A 582 43.62 -1.46 26.61
CA GLU A 582 42.57 -2.46 26.84
C GLU A 582 41.81 -2.05 28.12
N LEU A 583 40.47 -2.01 28.11
CA LEU A 583 39.66 -1.45 29.22
C LEU A 583 38.35 -2.22 29.45
N GLU A 584 37.99 -2.36 30.73
CA GLU A 584 36.84 -3.13 31.27
C GLU A 584 35.49 -2.38 31.22
N PHE A 585 34.39 -3.16 31.25
CA PHE A 585 33.04 -2.82 30.82
C PHE A 585 31.97 -2.85 31.93
N ASP A 586 30.91 -2.04 31.76
CA ASP A 586 29.68 -2.02 32.56
C ASP A 586 28.46 -2.41 31.66
N PRO A 587 27.85 -3.59 31.88
CA PRO A 587 26.81 -4.20 31.03
C PRO A 587 25.40 -3.59 31.11
N ASP A 588 25.15 -2.63 32.02
CA ASP A 588 23.79 -2.16 32.29
C ASP A 588 23.27 -1.06 31.34
N GLN A 589 23.97 -0.76 30.24
CA GLN A 589 23.56 0.30 29.27
C GLN A 589 22.69 -0.18 28.10
N PHE A 590 22.37 -1.46 27.98
CA PHE A 590 21.61 -2.00 26.85
C PHE A 590 20.40 -2.82 27.35
N SER A 591 19.20 -2.52 26.83
CA SER A 591 18.00 -3.28 27.19
C SER A 591 17.99 -4.60 26.42
N PRO A 592 17.71 -5.75 27.07
CA PRO A 592 17.58 -7.05 26.38
C PRO A 592 16.53 -7.05 25.26
N SER A 593 15.54 -6.14 25.30
CA SER A 593 14.51 -5.99 24.28
C SER A 593 14.98 -5.39 22.95
N ASP A 594 16.23 -4.88 22.88
CA ASP A 594 16.83 -4.39 21.63
C ASP A 594 17.43 -5.55 20.79
N PHE A 595 17.25 -6.83 21.22
CA PHE A 595 18.07 -7.95 20.76
C PHE A 595 17.36 -9.25 20.40
N ASP A 596 16.02 -9.31 20.40
CA ASP A 596 15.30 -10.50 19.94
C ASP A 596 14.71 -10.26 18.54
N SER A 597 15.43 -10.71 17.51
CA SER A 597 14.88 -10.96 16.17
C SER A 597 14.68 -12.48 16.04
N ASP A 598 13.67 -13.01 16.72
CA ASP A 598 13.20 -14.37 16.51
C ASP A 598 11.95 -14.31 15.61
N SER A 599 12.17 -14.39 14.30
CA SER A 599 11.13 -14.85 13.39
C SER A 599 11.41 -16.31 13.06
N GLU A 600 10.58 -17.21 13.60
CA GLU A 600 10.58 -18.61 13.18
C GLU A 600 10.16 -18.66 11.70
N VAL A 601 11.08 -19.13 10.85
CA VAL A 601 10.85 -19.30 9.41
C VAL A 601 9.93 -20.50 9.21
N ASP A 602 8.64 -20.23 8.97
CA ASP A 602 7.71 -21.22 8.41
C ASP A 602 7.72 -21.05 6.87
N ASP A 603 8.14 -22.09 6.15
CA ASP A 603 8.46 -22.10 4.70
C ASP A 603 7.23 -21.93 3.75
N GLU A 604 6.18 -21.18 4.13
CA GLU A 604 5.00 -20.90 3.28
C GLU A 604 4.51 -19.42 3.28
N ASP A 605 5.34 -18.46 3.71
CA ASP A 605 4.90 -17.05 3.88
C ASP A 605 5.36 -16.06 2.79
N ASP A 606 4.48 -15.83 1.79
CA ASP A 606 4.48 -14.64 0.90
C ASP A 606 4.19 -13.30 1.63
N GLY A 607 4.59 -13.14 2.89
CA GLY A 607 4.43 -11.93 3.68
C GLY A 607 5.48 -10.85 3.35
N PRO A 608 5.37 -9.64 3.94
CA PRO A 608 6.47 -8.69 3.91
C PRO A 608 7.71 -9.29 4.57
N LEU A 609 8.88 -9.14 3.92
CA LEU A 609 10.17 -9.57 4.46
C LEU A 609 10.53 -8.80 5.73
N LEU A 610 10.12 -7.53 5.79
CA LEU A 610 10.33 -6.65 6.93
C LEU A 610 9.23 -5.59 6.93
N THR A 611 8.63 -5.33 8.09
CA THR A 611 7.78 -4.15 8.31
C THR A 611 8.31 -3.38 9.51
N GLN A 612 8.51 -2.07 9.33
CA GLN A 612 9.02 -1.18 10.35
C GLN A 612 7.98 -0.07 10.64
N PRO A 613 7.47 0.02 11.88
CA PRO A 613 6.54 1.07 12.24
C PRO A 613 7.19 2.45 12.09
N VAL A 614 6.36 3.49 12.09
CA VAL A 614 6.88 4.85 12.26
C VAL A 614 7.67 4.93 13.56
N ALA A 615 8.81 5.64 13.55
CA ALA A 615 9.69 5.70 14.70
C ALA A 615 10.24 7.10 14.93
N PHE A 616 10.61 7.36 16.18
CA PHE A 616 11.41 8.52 16.56
C PHE A 616 12.81 8.10 17.01
N ASN A 617 13.83 8.77 16.48
CA ASN A 617 15.23 8.56 16.83
C ASN A 617 15.71 7.11 16.69
N ARG A 618 15.22 6.41 15.65
CA ARG A 618 15.67 5.06 15.29
C ARG A 618 16.24 5.05 13.89
N LEU A 619 17.44 4.48 13.74
CA LEU A 619 18.08 4.29 12.44
C LEU A 619 17.89 2.83 12.01
N LEU A 620 17.20 2.64 10.89
CA LEU A 620 17.09 1.35 10.21
C LEU A 620 18.18 1.24 9.14
N LEU A 621 18.88 0.12 9.10
CA LEU A 621 19.75 -0.29 8.00
C LEU A 621 19.19 -1.57 7.40
N VAL A 622 19.11 -1.65 6.06
CA VAL A 622 18.70 -2.88 5.34
C VAL A 622 19.58 -3.05 4.11
N LEU A 623 20.24 -4.20 3.98
CA LEU A 623 20.85 -4.61 2.72
C LEU A 623 19.76 -5.23 1.84
N ARG A 624 19.32 -4.45 0.85
CA ARG A 624 18.24 -4.82 -0.04
C ARG A 624 18.77 -5.44 -1.33
N ASP A 625 18.40 -6.70 -1.55
CA ASP A 625 18.74 -7.44 -2.76
C ASP A 625 18.01 -6.90 -4.01
N PRO A 626 18.57 -7.13 -5.22
CA PRO A 626 17.87 -6.89 -6.48
C PRO A 626 16.52 -7.62 -6.51
N GLY A 627 15.47 -6.96 -6.99
CA GLY A 627 14.11 -7.48 -6.99
C GLY A 627 13.34 -7.27 -5.68
N VAL A 628 13.98 -7.01 -4.54
CA VAL A 628 13.24 -6.64 -3.33
C VAL A 628 12.66 -5.24 -3.49
N MET A 629 11.34 -5.14 -3.31
CA MET A 629 10.58 -3.90 -3.37
C MET A 629 10.44 -3.31 -1.97
N LYS A 630 10.29 -1.99 -1.88
CA LYS A 630 9.94 -1.30 -0.64
C LYS A 630 8.86 -0.24 -0.84
N PHE A 631 8.15 0.10 0.23
CA PHE A 631 7.25 1.24 0.26
C PHE A 631 7.01 1.79 1.66
N VAL A 632 6.51 3.03 1.72
CA VAL A 632 5.94 3.64 2.93
C VAL A 632 4.43 3.69 2.76
N LYS A 633 3.70 2.96 3.62
CA LYS A 633 2.24 2.90 3.61
C LYS A 633 1.66 4.31 3.73
N TYR A 634 0.55 4.55 3.03
CA TYR A 634 -0.23 5.77 3.17
C TYR A 634 -0.49 6.14 4.63
N LEU A 635 -0.15 7.36 5.01
CA LEU A 635 -0.37 7.88 6.35
C LEU A 635 -1.81 8.37 6.48
N GLY A 636 -2.62 7.71 7.30
CA GLY A 636 -4.03 8.03 7.49
C GLY A 636 -4.23 9.43 8.06
N ALA A 637 -5.31 10.10 7.68
CA ALA A 637 -5.60 11.48 8.05
C ALA A 637 -5.77 11.67 9.57
N ASN A 638 -6.06 10.59 10.31
CA ASN A 638 -6.21 10.60 11.76
C ASN A 638 -4.87 10.48 12.53
N ALA A 639 -3.74 10.31 11.83
CA ALA A 639 -2.44 10.27 12.50
C ALA A 639 -2.17 11.57 13.29
N PRO A 640 -1.45 11.53 14.43
CA PRO A 640 -1.22 12.70 15.27
C PRO A 640 -0.48 13.87 14.59
N GLY A 641 0.28 13.58 13.53
CA GLY A 641 1.04 14.53 12.73
C GLY A 641 1.63 13.85 11.49
N SER A 642 2.59 14.50 10.85
CA SER A 642 3.28 13.91 9.69
C SER A 642 4.22 12.79 10.14
N ARG A 643 4.54 11.84 9.24
CA ARG A 643 5.76 11.03 9.36
C ARG A 643 6.93 11.85 8.82
N TRP A 644 8.05 11.83 9.55
CA TRP A 644 9.28 12.50 9.19
C TRP A 644 10.42 11.49 9.14
N ASP A 645 11.21 11.50 8.08
CA ASP A 645 12.44 10.71 8.00
C ASP A 645 13.54 11.40 7.17
N VAL A 646 14.78 10.98 7.41
CA VAL A 646 15.87 11.15 6.43
C VAL A 646 16.24 9.76 5.97
N THR A 647 16.08 9.51 4.68
CA THR A 647 16.42 8.23 4.06
C THR A 647 17.60 8.39 3.12
N GLY A 648 18.42 7.36 3.00
CA GLY A 648 19.54 7.26 2.08
C GLY A 648 19.58 5.88 1.45
N GLU A 649 20.00 5.83 0.20
CA GLU A 649 20.35 4.59 -0.49
C GLU A 649 21.81 4.68 -0.90
N PHE A 650 22.55 3.61 -0.64
CA PHE A 650 23.99 3.55 -0.88
C PHE A 650 24.30 2.41 -1.85
N GLU A 651 25.08 2.74 -2.89
CA GLU A 651 25.73 1.75 -3.73
C GLU A 651 26.86 1.11 -2.91
N VAL A 652 26.94 -0.21 -2.89
CA VAL A 652 27.86 -0.95 -2.02
C VAL A 652 28.67 -1.97 -2.81
N GLY A 653 29.94 -2.10 -2.47
CA GLY A 653 30.78 -3.24 -2.85
C GLY A 653 31.10 -4.12 -1.64
N VAL A 654 31.63 -5.32 -1.90
CA VAL A 654 32.14 -6.23 -0.86
C VAL A 654 33.57 -5.81 -0.50
N LEU A 655 33.89 -5.75 0.79
CA LEU A 655 35.27 -5.59 1.25
C LEU A 655 35.96 -6.96 1.14
N GLU A 656 36.83 -7.17 0.16
CA GLU A 656 37.68 -8.36 0.12
C GLU A 656 38.73 -8.28 1.24
N GLU A 657 38.77 -9.27 2.12
CA GLU A 657 39.90 -9.45 3.03
C GLU A 657 41.13 -9.84 2.21
N GLU A 658 42.18 -9.01 2.21
CA GLU A 658 43.46 -9.43 1.65
C GLU A 658 43.95 -10.68 2.42
N PRO A 659 44.20 -11.82 1.76
CA PRO A 659 44.69 -13.00 2.44
C PRO A 659 46.04 -12.66 3.08
N ALA A 660 46.14 -12.86 4.39
CA ALA A 660 47.39 -12.66 5.13
C ALA A 660 48.52 -13.40 4.42
N GLU A 661 49.54 -12.66 3.96
CA GLU A 661 50.74 -13.26 3.36
C GLU A 661 51.38 -14.21 4.37
N GLU A 662 51.13 -15.51 4.21
CA GLU A 662 51.85 -16.55 4.92
C GLU A 662 53.31 -16.54 4.46
N GLY A 663 54.17 -16.01 5.34
CA GLY A 663 55.49 -16.54 5.61
C GLY A 663 56.50 -16.55 4.46
N ALA A 664 57.37 -15.53 4.45
CA ALA A 664 58.66 -15.60 3.75
C ALA A 664 59.39 -16.94 4.06
N PRO A 665 59.89 -17.67 3.05
CA PRO A 665 60.53 -18.96 3.29
C PRO A 665 61.90 -18.76 3.94
N GLN A 666 62.09 -19.41 5.10
CA GLN A 666 63.39 -19.56 5.74
C GLN A 666 64.36 -20.30 4.81
N ALA A 667 65.51 -19.69 4.59
CA ALA A 667 66.66 -20.35 3.99
C ALA A 667 67.28 -21.32 4.99
N GLU A 668 67.40 -22.60 4.63
CA GLU A 668 68.54 -23.45 5.00
C GLU A 668 68.61 -24.67 4.06
N GLY A 669 69.80 -24.91 3.52
CA GLY A 669 70.03 -25.81 2.41
C GLY A 669 70.43 -27.24 2.77
N SER A 670 70.49 -28.09 1.76
CA SER A 670 71.52 -29.13 1.55
C SER A 670 71.14 -29.98 0.32
N GLY A 671 72.13 -30.39 -0.48
CA GLY A 671 71.96 -31.55 -1.39
C GLY A 671 72.26 -31.35 -2.89
N GLU A 672 73.50 -31.00 -3.19
CA GLU A 672 74.35 -31.44 -4.32
C GLU A 672 73.84 -32.41 -5.44
N VAL A 673 74.25 -32.05 -6.68
CA VAL A 673 74.62 -32.82 -7.91
C VAL A 673 73.55 -33.50 -8.81
N LYS A 674 73.35 -33.02 -10.05
CA LYS A 674 74.07 -33.45 -11.29
C LYS A 674 73.52 -32.81 -12.57
N ALA A 675 74.46 -32.50 -13.46
CA ALA A 675 74.30 -31.98 -14.81
C ALA A 675 73.68 -33.00 -15.79
N ASP A 676 72.98 -32.53 -16.82
CA ASP A 676 73.50 -32.49 -18.21
C ASP A 676 72.41 -32.06 -19.22
N ALA A 677 72.85 -31.16 -20.12
CA ALA A 677 72.39 -30.83 -21.49
C ALA A 677 72.03 -29.35 -21.71
#